data_AF-A0A939AR52-F1
#
_entry.id   AF-A0A939AR52-F1
#
_cell.length_a   1.000
_cell.length_b   1.000
_cell.length_c   1.000
_cell.angle_alpha   90.00
_cell.angle_beta   90.00
_cell.angle_gamma   90.00
#
_symmetry.space_group_name_H-M   'P 1'
#
loop_
_entity.id
_entity.type
_entity.pdbx_description
1 polymer ?
#
loop_
_entity_poly.entity_id
_entity_poly.type
_entity_poly.pdbx_seq_one_letter_code
_entity_poly.pdbx_strand_id
1 'polypeptide(L)'
;MACSLFMFRGVVASIPQVLAGDAVINGDELVPFFNPSSQLIEQAEGKFNQLTNGYEFRVRYSFLTTWMRYYKVLPFAIILVIPGVAYAAYLVVSWLLAAALPMFSRKTIYTVTAGPVGVMFLILTYAKITHFYTLILGFSLFTIAAALTTYGLIFAQARPYRPIVAACLITLLNPAVHYLILFAIYLGLTVVALVGMEAWAFIQGGGLGRAGRAGLGYARRLGRRRRDAAPMPRAATRLLNRLRGRWPAWSRLTVVRCGLAFVLLGVVTLFPYAMFVKFIALRGVPNLAETVPGDFYFITDASISLGHVLAFDMAGIMDKMITGDYLAKTPRYPNIVYSALLLLPLLPAVRRRVFDTRPRRQFLAVAYLNVFFSMWATLGYSEPAWLPTFHRALAFVSLQAYGMQSAIGDLVLRLTSTIVQVLRFPHRFQLIVFMMACILIPISLAWLVKGVSKASGGWKPQQPLQSLPAQAGVSQRRLTWRRLQRLPVARWLRHAVAPLLAVACLVPLAASPQYRQVFLSGNFRDFLAPYPVTSLQQVKSLLLSRPPGKVVVLPPTETAKVIVDASGVEHKFIDKFHIYYLDLPSYYYGLTGDSDNKYEFFLLLRALYYQQDWWLNIARDLDLCYIVVNKELVANTTGGAEYLREIEKILLPELDRLTDYLTKLYENESYAVYELHDPPNPERTPLFLNLPWGNFIRTLSRRLDLTRCYDLRHAVVSDDLVGYETLDLLTDDPQLAALDLWLKANPKQFFGPSSNIFAFNPDVIPSSYYLSPMFRLFQFFSDSKWNRLNLITPGLYGTIRGSFIGVPRATQFRIEAKFPQEGRYRVLLRGAATDNLLRVQAKKAGYEVEVELRSPAGALGFYDQRTVFTPGRRPLDISQYTRAELGRLMPGEIVGINLRNVYFDLGTVEARAGAQTFFFDKQDDNPLLVEGIAIVPEEAYENLTLPANVRLIDSADALSCPDEP
;
A
#
# COMPACT_ATOMS: atom_id res chain seq x y z
N MET A 1 25.86 16.51 -9.71
CA MET A 1 26.48 16.58 -8.37
C MET A 1 26.33 17.96 -7.74
N ALA A 2 26.86 19.04 -8.34
CA ALA A 2 26.74 20.40 -7.79
C ALA A 2 25.30 20.82 -7.42
N CYS A 3 24.32 20.56 -8.30
CA CYS A 3 22.91 20.84 -7.97
C CYS A 3 22.39 20.02 -6.77
N SER A 4 22.87 18.78 -6.60
CA SER A 4 22.50 17.93 -5.44
C SER A 4 23.04 18.53 -4.14
N LEU A 5 24.31 18.94 -4.13
CA LEU A 5 24.94 19.62 -2.98
C LEU A 5 24.22 20.92 -2.63
N PHE A 6 23.77 21.68 -3.64
CA PHE A 6 22.99 22.89 -3.40
C PHE A 6 21.59 22.60 -2.84
N MET A 7 20.86 21.65 -3.43
CA MET A 7 19.50 21.29 -2.97
C MET A 7 19.51 20.67 -1.57
N PHE A 8 20.52 19.87 -1.24
CA PHE A 8 20.66 19.18 0.05
C PHE A 8 21.73 19.84 0.95
N ARG A 9 21.99 21.13 0.80
CA ARG A 9 23.03 21.83 1.57
C ARG A 9 22.84 21.75 3.09
N GLY A 10 21.59 21.69 3.57
CA GLY A 10 21.30 21.47 5.00
C GLY A 10 21.76 20.08 5.46
N VAL A 11 21.54 19.05 4.64
CA VAL A 11 22.05 17.68 4.87
C VAL A 11 23.57 17.65 4.84
N VAL A 12 24.21 18.39 3.92
CA VAL A 12 25.68 18.49 3.86
C VAL A 12 26.23 19.12 5.15
N ALA A 13 25.61 20.20 5.61
CA ALA A 13 26.03 20.92 6.81
C ALA A 13 25.89 20.08 8.09
N SER A 14 24.95 19.12 8.14
CA SER A 14 24.73 18.28 9.31
C SER A 14 25.63 17.04 9.40
N ILE A 15 26.39 16.70 8.33
CA ILE A 15 27.26 15.51 8.31
C ILE A 15 28.18 15.41 9.54
N PRO A 16 28.89 16.48 9.98
CA PRO A 16 29.78 16.38 11.14
C PRO A 16 29.05 15.94 12.42
N GLN A 17 27.89 16.55 12.71
CA GLN A 17 27.07 16.23 13.89
C GLN A 17 26.51 14.80 13.83
N VAL A 18 26.09 14.36 12.64
CA VAL A 18 25.59 12.99 12.44
C VAL A 18 26.70 11.95 12.62
N LEU A 19 27.92 12.24 12.18
CA LEU A 19 29.06 11.34 12.35
C LEU A 19 29.53 11.28 13.81
N ALA A 20 29.47 12.41 14.53
CA ALA A 20 29.73 12.48 15.97
C ALA A 20 28.67 11.70 16.79
N GLY A 21 27.46 11.57 16.25
CA GLY A 21 26.34 10.88 16.92
C GLY A 21 25.46 11.81 17.75
N ASP A 22 25.68 13.12 17.67
CA ASP A 22 24.94 14.15 18.41
C ASP A 22 23.56 14.42 17.80
N ALA A 23 23.42 14.14 16.50
CA ALA A 23 22.16 14.35 15.78
C ALA A 23 21.91 13.26 14.72
N VAL A 24 20.67 13.18 14.27
CA VAL A 24 20.27 12.23 13.22
C VAL A 24 19.28 12.86 12.24
N ILE A 25 19.44 12.57 10.96
CA ILE A 25 18.42 12.94 9.96
C ILE A 25 17.33 11.89 10.02
N ASN A 26 16.12 12.29 10.42
CA ASN A 26 14.97 11.42 10.38
C ASN A 26 13.73 12.18 9.91
N GLY A 27 12.98 11.57 9.00
CA GLY A 27 11.74 12.08 8.46
C GLY A 27 10.83 10.92 8.08
N ASP A 28 9.72 10.79 8.82
CA ASP A 28 8.69 9.76 8.69
C ASP A 28 9.30 8.34 8.70
N GLU A 29 9.18 7.57 7.62
CA GLU A 29 9.73 6.21 7.56
C GLU A 29 11.26 6.12 7.39
N LEU A 30 12.03 7.21 7.44
CA LEU A 30 13.50 7.22 7.37
C LEU A 30 14.16 6.73 8.68
N VAL A 31 13.62 5.66 9.27
CA VAL A 31 14.09 5.09 10.54
C VAL A 31 15.58 4.71 10.42
N PRO A 32 16.50 5.41 11.13
CA PRO A 32 17.91 5.42 10.76
C PRO A 32 18.78 4.51 11.64
N PHE A 33 18.22 3.96 12.73
CA PHE A 33 18.90 3.07 13.63
C PHE A 33 18.67 1.62 13.24
N PHE A 34 19.75 0.84 13.26
CA PHE A 34 19.71 -0.56 12.86
C PHE A 34 20.59 -1.45 13.73
N ASN A 35 19.99 -2.47 14.34
CA ASN A 35 20.72 -3.56 15.01
C ASN A 35 20.64 -4.83 14.13
N PRO A 36 21.74 -5.26 13.49
CA PRO A 36 21.72 -6.41 12.60
C PRO A 36 21.28 -7.72 13.25
N SER A 37 21.50 -7.92 14.55
CA SER A 37 21.09 -9.16 15.23
C SER A 37 19.57 -9.25 15.32
N SER A 38 18.97 -8.31 16.04
CA SER A 38 17.53 -8.31 16.35
C SER A 38 16.67 -7.98 15.13
N GLN A 39 17.14 -7.12 14.23
CA GLN A 39 16.34 -6.61 13.13
C GLN A 39 16.61 -7.35 11.80
N LEU A 40 17.83 -7.84 11.53
CA LEU A 40 18.11 -8.62 10.30
C LEU A 40 18.06 -10.13 10.52
N ILE A 41 18.92 -10.63 11.40
CA ILE A 41 19.28 -12.05 11.48
C ILE A 41 18.14 -12.83 12.11
N GLU A 42 17.69 -12.42 13.29
CA GLU A 42 16.56 -13.04 13.99
C GLU A 42 15.29 -13.02 13.14
N GLN A 43 15.06 -11.91 12.42
CA GLN A 43 13.92 -11.80 11.52
C GLN A 43 14.04 -12.68 10.28
N ALA A 44 15.23 -12.81 9.69
CA ALA A 44 15.48 -13.72 8.57
C ALA A 44 15.33 -15.20 8.98
N GLU A 45 15.60 -15.52 10.24
CA GLU A 45 15.36 -16.84 10.83
C GLU A 45 13.88 -17.11 11.13
N GLY A 46 13.04 -16.08 11.08
CA GLY A 46 11.62 -16.17 11.39
C GLY A 46 11.33 -16.16 12.89
N LYS A 47 12.22 -15.59 13.71
CA LYS A 47 12.06 -15.47 15.16
C LYS A 47 11.18 -14.27 15.55
N PHE A 48 10.52 -14.40 16.69
CA PHE A 48 9.76 -13.33 17.33
C PHE A 48 10.70 -12.17 17.72
N ASN A 49 10.32 -10.92 17.42
CA ASN A 49 11.09 -9.75 17.81
C ASN A 49 10.56 -9.15 19.12
N GLN A 50 11.38 -9.18 20.17
CA GLN A 50 11.05 -8.52 21.43
C GLN A 50 10.97 -7.00 21.32
N LEU A 51 11.68 -6.38 20.36
CA LEU A 51 11.63 -4.92 20.15
C LEU A 51 10.25 -4.45 19.68
N THR A 52 9.52 -5.28 18.94
CA THR A 52 8.22 -4.89 18.36
C THR A 52 7.07 -5.75 18.86
N ASN A 53 7.33 -6.66 19.80
CA ASN A 53 6.43 -7.70 20.27
C ASN A 53 5.74 -8.43 19.10
N GLY A 54 6.50 -8.87 18.10
CA GLY A 54 5.90 -9.48 16.90
C GLY A 54 6.90 -9.85 15.81
N TYR A 55 6.39 -10.39 14.70
CA TYR A 55 7.21 -10.76 13.54
C TYR A 55 7.36 -9.58 12.57
N GLU A 56 8.58 -9.13 12.32
CA GLU A 56 8.81 -8.02 11.39
C GLU A 56 8.99 -8.52 9.94
N PHE A 57 8.02 -8.14 9.11
CA PHE A 57 8.03 -8.47 7.68
C PHE A 57 9.00 -7.59 6.89
N ARG A 58 9.00 -6.27 7.11
CA ARG A 58 9.63 -5.29 6.20
C ARG A 58 11.17 -5.35 6.19
N VAL A 59 11.80 -5.82 7.26
CA VAL A 59 13.28 -5.89 7.37
C VAL A 59 13.88 -7.06 6.59
N ARG A 60 13.09 -8.10 6.29
CA ARG A 60 13.53 -9.33 5.60
C ARG A 60 13.86 -9.13 4.12
N TYR A 61 13.41 -8.05 3.49
CA TYR A 61 13.37 -7.93 2.03
C TYR A 61 14.61 -7.30 1.38
N SER A 62 15.39 -6.47 2.09
CA SER A 62 16.45 -5.72 1.42
C SER A 62 17.52 -5.20 2.36
N PHE A 63 18.65 -5.91 2.43
CA PHE A 63 19.88 -5.42 3.07
C PHE A 63 20.29 -4.02 2.57
N LEU A 64 20.18 -3.79 1.25
CA LEU A 64 20.53 -2.49 0.65
C LEU A 64 19.66 -1.35 1.19
N THR A 65 18.36 -1.59 1.36
CA THR A 65 17.42 -0.64 1.96
C THR A 65 17.85 -0.28 3.37
N THR A 66 18.12 -1.29 4.18
CA THR A 66 18.56 -1.11 5.57
C THR A 66 19.87 -0.33 5.63
N TRP A 67 20.85 -0.71 4.82
CA TRP A 67 22.16 -0.08 4.80
C TRP A 67 22.12 1.38 4.35
N MET A 68 21.32 1.72 3.32
CA MET A 68 21.16 3.11 2.85
C MET A 68 20.44 4.01 3.86
N ARG A 69 19.71 3.43 4.81
CA ARG A 69 18.99 4.16 5.87
C ARG A 69 19.81 4.37 7.14
N TYR A 70 20.85 3.56 7.33
CA TYR A 70 21.68 3.64 8.53
C TYR A 70 22.17 5.08 8.74
N TYR A 71 22.02 5.61 9.95
CA TYR A 71 22.11 7.04 10.23
C TYR A 71 23.42 7.69 9.75
N LYS A 72 24.55 6.97 9.82
CA LYS A 72 25.86 7.45 9.32
C LYS A 72 25.99 7.44 7.80
N VAL A 73 25.22 6.60 7.11
CA VAL A 73 25.24 6.44 5.64
C VAL A 73 24.19 7.33 4.97
N LEU A 74 23.04 7.54 5.63
CA LEU A 74 21.88 8.23 5.08
C LEU A 74 22.19 9.61 4.47
N PRO A 75 22.97 10.52 5.11
CA PRO A 75 23.30 11.82 4.51
C PRO A 75 24.00 11.68 3.15
N PHE A 76 24.96 10.76 3.06
CA PHE A 76 25.68 10.48 1.82
C PHE A 76 24.78 9.81 0.77
N ALA A 77 23.90 8.91 1.21
CA ALA A 77 22.97 8.23 0.32
C ALA A 77 22.02 9.22 -0.37
N ILE A 78 21.45 10.18 0.37
CA ILE A 78 20.60 11.24 -0.18
C ILE A 78 21.37 12.07 -1.23
N ILE A 79 22.59 12.49 -0.91
CA ILE A 79 23.39 13.38 -1.76
C ILE A 79 23.88 12.67 -3.03
N LEU A 80 24.28 11.40 -2.94
CA LEU A 80 24.99 10.67 -3.99
C LEU A 80 24.08 9.73 -4.80
N VAL A 81 23.20 8.98 -4.15
CA VAL A 81 22.41 7.93 -4.82
C VAL A 81 21.39 8.57 -5.75
N ILE A 82 20.61 9.55 -5.27
CA ILE A 82 19.56 10.22 -6.06
C ILE A 82 20.11 10.77 -7.40
N PRO A 83 21.16 11.61 -7.44
CA PRO A 83 21.69 12.09 -8.71
C PRO A 83 22.40 10.99 -9.50
N GLY A 84 23.03 10.00 -8.85
CA GLY A 84 23.68 8.88 -9.52
C GLY A 84 22.68 8.03 -10.32
N VAL A 85 21.54 7.69 -9.71
CA VAL A 85 20.50 6.89 -10.36
C VAL A 85 19.75 7.70 -11.43
N ALA A 86 19.55 9.00 -11.22
CA ALA A 86 19.00 9.89 -12.25
C ALA A 86 19.92 9.97 -13.48
N TYR A 87 21.23 10.07 -13.25
CA TYR A 87 22.23 10.11 -14.31
C TYR A 87 22.29 8.79 -15.08
N ALA A 88 22.24 7.64 -14.40
CA ALA A 88 22.18 6.33 -15.04
C ALA A 88 20.95 6.19 -15.94
N ALA A 89 19.76 6.57 -15.45
CA ALA A 89 18.53 6.57 -16.25
C ALA A 89 18.66 7.50 -17.47
N TYR A 90 19.18 8.72 -17.27
CA TYR A 90 19.46 9.68 -18.35
C TYR A 90 20.35 9.08 -19.46
N LEU A 91 21.43 8.41 -19.11
CA LEU A 91 22.34 7.81 -20.08
C LEU A 91 21.66 6.71 -20.89
N VAL A 92 20.90 5.83 -20.23
CA VAL A 92 20.21 4.72 -20.91
C VAL A 92 19.09 5.21 -21.81
N VAL A 93 18.30 6.20 -21.37
CA VAL A 93 17.26 6.83 -22.19
C VAL A 93 17.87 7.54 -23.39
N SER A 94 18.93 8.32 -23.17
CA SER A 94 19.66 9.00 -24.26
C SER A 94 20.22 8.01 -25.27
N TRP A 95 20.77 6.88 -24.81
CA TRP A 95 21.24 5.80 -25.66
C TRP A 95 20.11 5.17 -26.47
N LEU A 96 18.97 4.83 -25.83
CA LEU A 96 17.80 4.28 -26.51
C LEU A 96 17.33 5.22 -27.62
N LEU A 97 17.15 6.50 -27.31
CA LEU A 97 16.65 7.50 -28.26
C LEU A 97 17.65 7.74 -29.40
N ALA A 98 18.95 7.80 -29.11
CA ALA A 98 19.99 7.93 -30.13
C ALA A 98 20.01 6.72 -31.08
N ALA A 99 19.73 5.51 -30.57
CA ALA A 99 19.65 4.31 -31.38
C ALA A 99 18.34 4.21 -32.18
N ALA A 100 17.21 4.59 -31.58
CA ALA A 100 15.88 4.53 -32.21
C ALA A 100 15.66 5.63 -33.26
N LEU A 101 16.26 6.81 -33.05
CA LEU A 101 16.04 8.02 -33.85
C LEU A 101 17.36 8.59 -34.44
N PRO A 102 18.06 7.85 -35.32
CA PRO A 102 19.29 8.31 -35.98
C PRO A 102 19.12 9.57 -36.84
N MET A 103 17.88 10.02 -37.10
CA MET A 103 17.59 11.27 -37.80
C MET A 103 17.92 12.55 -37.00
N PHE A 104 18.23 12.40 -35.71
CA PHE A 104 18.69 13.48 -34.82
C PHE A 104 20.15 13.22 -34.45
N SER A 105 20.92 14.30 -34.24
CA SER A 105 22.31 14.15 -33.79
C SER A 105 22.35 13.61 -32.36
N ARG A 106 23.34 12.75 -32.05
CA ARG A 106 23.54 12.25 -30.67
C ARG A 106 23.68 13.40 -29.68
N LYS A 107 24.42 14.46 -30.03
CA LYS A 107 24.56 15.66 -29.20
C LYS A 107 23.19 16.27 -28.86
N THR A 108 22.30 16.44 -29.84
CA THR A 108 20.95 16.96 -29.61
C THR A 108 20.18 16.07 -28.65
N ILE A 109 20.15 14.75 -28.88
CA ILE A 109 19.41 13.79 -28.04
C ILE A 109 19.90 13.84 -26.59
N TYR A 110 21.21 13.75 -26.36
CA TYR A 110 21.78 13.80 -25.00
C TYR A 110 21.45 15.14 -24.33
N THR A 111 21.55 16.27 -25.04
CA THR A 111 21.20 17.58 -24.44
C THR A 111 19.72 17.68 -24.09
N VAL A 112 18.80 17.33 -25.00
CA VAL A 112 17.36 17.49 -24.75
C VAL A 112 16.77 16.45 -23.81
N THR A 113 17.46 15.32 -23.59
CA THR A 113 17.03 14.28 -22.64
C THR A 113 17.31 14.69 -21.18
N ALA A 114 18.35 15.50 -20.94
CA ALA A 114 18.74 15.90 -19.60
C ALA A 114 17.63 16.66 -18.85
N GLY A 115 16.92 17.57 -19.53
CA GLY A 115 15.83 18.36 -18.94
C GLY A 115 14.67 17.49 -18.43
N PRO A 116 13.96 16.73 -19.30
CA PRO A 116 12.82 15.91 -18.90
C PRO A 116 13.15 14.85 -17.85
N VAL A 117 14.31 14.17 -17.97
CA VAL A 117 14.73 13.19 -16.93
C VAL A 117 14.98 13.91 -15.61
N GLY A 118 15.68 15.05 -15.62
CA GLY A 118 15.88 15.88 -14.43
C GLY A 118 14.57 16.29 -13.77
N VAL A 119 13.60 16.78 -14.56
CA VAL A 119 12.27 17.16 -14.06
C VAL A 119 11.56 15.99 -13.38
N MET A 120 11.50 14.80 -13.99
CA MET A 120 10.83 13.65 -13.38
C MET A 120 11.48 13.24 -12.06
N PHE A 121 12.81 13.26 -11.99
CA PHE A 121 13.51 12.97 -10.74
C PHE A 121 13.35 14.06 -9.68
N LEU A 122 13.20 15.34 -10.06
CA LEU A 122 12.86 16.41 -9.11
C LEU A 122 11.44 16.23 -8.56
N ILE A 123 10.44 15.93 -9.41
CA ILE A 123 9.08 15.63 -8.95
C ILE A 123 9.09 14.43 -8.00
N LEU A 124 9.80 13.36 -8.34
CA LEU A 124 9.93 12.18 -7.48
C LEU A 124 10.69 12.45 -6.18
N THR A 125 11.73 13.29 -6.22
CA THR A 125 12.47 13.70 -5.01
C THR A 125 11.56 14.49 -4.09
N TYR A 126 10.79 15.43 -4.62
CA TYR A 126 9.80 16.15 -3.84
C TYR A 126 8.73 15.21 -3.26
N ALA A 127 8.16 14.31 -4.06
CA ALA A 127 7.05 13.47 -3.61
C ALA A 127 7.50 12.33 -2.67
N LYS A 128 8.65 11.70 -2.93
CA LYS A 128 9.03 10.38 -2.39
C LYS A 128 10.41 10.35 -1.73
N ILE A 129 10.91 11.48 -1.21
CA ILE A 129 12.22 11.54 -0.52
C ILE A 129 12.33 10.51 0.62
N THR A 130 11.27 10.30 1.40
CA THR A 130 11.19 9.29 2.48
C THR A 130 11.53 7.87 2.01
N HIS A 131 11.21 7.58 0.75
CA HIS A 131 11.37 6.27 0.13
C HIS A 131 12.39 6.30 -1.01
N PHE A 132 13.37 7.21 -0.99
CA PHE A 132 14.27 7.40 -2.14
C PHE A 132 14.97 6.11 -2.59
N TYR A 133 15.37 5.24 -1.65
CA TYR A 133 16.04 3.97 -1.90
C TYR A 133 15.12 2.89 -2.50
N THR A 134 13.80 2.94 -2.27
CA THR A 134 12.84 1.98 -2.85
C THR A 134 12.11 2.55 -4.05
N LEU A 135 11.64 3.80 -3.97
CA LEU A 135 10.84 4.46 -4.99
C LEU A 135 11.68 5.19 -6.04
N ILE A 136 12.70 5.98 -5.68
CA ILE A 136 13.48 6.75 -6.66
C ILE A 136 14.53 5.86 -7.35
N LEU A 137 15.30 5.09 -6.58
CA LEU A 137 16.20 4.06 -7.12
C LEU A 137 15.40 3.02 -7.91
N GLY A 138 14.30 2.52 -7.35
CA GLY A 138 13.43 1.56 -8.04
C GLY A 138 12.84 2.12 -9.35
N PHE A 139 12.46 3.40 -9.39
CA PHE A 139 12.01 4.07 -10.61
C PHE A 139 13.11 4.15 -11.68
N SER A 140 14.34 4.44 -11.27
CA SER A 140 15.49 4.44 -12.18
C SER A 140 15.73 3.07 -12.79
N LEU A 141 15.79 2.02 -11.96
CA LEU A 141 15.95 0.64 -12.42
C LEU A 141 14.81 0.20 -13.33
N PHE A 142 13.56 0.57 -13.00
CA PHE A 142 12.40 0.34 -13.85
C PHE A 142 12.52 1.05 -15.21
N THR A 143 12.92 2.32 -15.22
CA THR A 143 13.13 3.10 -16.45
C THR A 143 14.21 2.48 -17.33
N ILE A 144 15.32 2.04 -16.72
CA ILE A 144 16.42 1.36 -17.42
C ILE A 144 15.92 0.02 -18.00
N ALA A 145 15.22 -0.80 -17.20
CA ALA A 145 14.69 -2.08 -17.65
C ALA A 145 13.67 -1.93 -18.78
N ALA A 146 12.77 -0.94 -18.69
CA ALA A 146 11.79 -0.63 -19.75
C ALA A 146 12.49 -0.18 -21.04
N ALA A 147 13.50 0.68 -20.94
CA ALA A 147 14.27 1.14 -22.10
C ALA A 147 15.04 0.00 -22.79
N LEU A 148 15.71 -0.86 -22.02
CA LEU A 148 16.43 -2.03 -22.53
C LEU A 148 15.48 -3.03 -23.19
N THR A 149 14.34 -3.30 -22.56
CA THR A 149 13.31 -4.20 -23.10
C THR A 149 12.71 -3.67 -24.39
N THR A 150 12.38 -2.37 -24.43
CA THR A 150 11.92 -1.68 -25.66
C THR A 150 12.93 -1.87 -26.79
N TYR A 151 14.20 -1.62 -26.50
CA TYR A 151 15.27 -1.77 -27.49
C TYR A 151 15.37 -3.22 -27.99
N GLY A 152 15.40 -4.18 -27.07
CA GLY A 152 15.51 -5.61 -27.37
C GLY A 152 14.36 -6.14 -28.23
N LEU A 153 13.12 -5.71 -27.93
CA LEU A 153 11.94 -6.13 -28.68
C LEU A 153 11.88 -5.48 -30.07
N ILE A 154 12.09 -4.17 -30.16
CA ILE A 154 11.75 -3.38 -31.36
C ILE A 154 12.98 -3.08 -32.24
N PHE A 155 14.09 -2.64 -31.67
CA PHE A 155 15.19 -2.02 -32.42
C PHE A 155 16.44 -2.91 -32.58
N ALA A 156 16.65 -3.89 -31.70
CA ALA A 156 17.82 -4.74 -31.73
C ALA A 156 17.87 -5.62 -32.99
N GLN A 157 18.95 -5.50 -33.77
CA GLN A 157 19.16 -6.27 -35.00
C GLN A 157 19.91 -7.59 -34.73
N ALA A 158 20.80 -7.61 -33.74
CA ALA A 158 21.56 -8.79 -33.33
C ALA A 158 21.38 -9.05 -31.83
N ARG A 159 21.27 -10.34 -31.46
CA ARG A 159 21.17 -10.82 -30.07
C ARG A 159 20.11 -10.04 -29.22
N PRO A 160 18.84 -9.95 -29.67
CA PRO A 160 17.79 -9.17 -29.00
C PRO A 160 17.49 -9.63 -27.57
N TYR A 161 17.82 -10.87 -27.22
CA TYR A 161 17.62 -11.44 -25.90
C TYR A 161 18.56 -10.87 -24.84
N ARG A 162 19.75 -10.38 -25.18
CA ARG A 162 20.72 -9.83 -24.21
C ARG A 162 20.18 -8.63 -23.42
N PRO A 163 19.66 -7.56 -24.06
CA PRO A 163 19.07 -6.45 -23.33
C PRO A 163 17.81 -6.86 -22.56
N ILE A 164 17.06 -7.86 -23.03
CA ILE A 164 15.87 -8.38 -22.32
C ILE A 164 16.29 -9.13 -21.04
N VAL A 165 17.31 -9.99 -21.10
CA VAL A 165 17.88 -10.64 -19.91
C VAL A 165 18.40 -9.61 -18.91
N ALA A 166 19.14 -8.60 -19.39
CA ALA A 166 19.63 -7.52 -18.54
C ALA A 166 18.47 -6.78 -17.86
N ALA A 167 17.39 -6.47 -18.59
CA ALA A 167 16.19 -5.88 -18.01
C ALA A 167 15.55 -6.78 -16.94
N CYS A 168 15.43 -8.09 -17.19
CA CYS A 168 14.89 -9.05 -16.23
C CYS A 168 15.72 -9.12 -14.94
N LEU A 169 17.05 -9.09 -15.05
CA LEU A 169 17.96 -9.06 -13.89
C LEU A 169 17.84 -7.74 -13.12
N ILE A 170 17.78 -6.60 -13.82
CA ILE A 170 17.58 -5.29 -13.19
C ILE A 170 16.24 -5.24 -12.46
N THR A 171 15.18 -5.81 -13.04
CA THR A 171 13.88 -5.92 -12.40
C THR A 171 13.92 -6.84 -11.17
N LEU A 172 14.67 -7.94 -11.22
CA LEU A 172 14.86 -8.85 -10.07
C LEU A 172 15.55 -8.13 -8.90
N LEU A 173 16.57 -7.32 -9.20
CA LEU A 173 17.34 -6.56 -8.22
C LEU A 173 16.64 -5.27 -7.77
N ASN A 174 15.43 -5.00 -8.27
CA ASN A 174 14.71 -3.80 -7.90
C ASN A 174 14.26 -3.90 -6.44
N PRO A 175 14.57 -2.90 -5.59
CA PRO A 175 14.30 -2.98 -4.15
C PRO A 175 12.81 -2.95 -3.80
N ALA A 176 11.91 -2.58 -4.72
CA ALA A 176 10.47 -2.52 -4.44
C ALA A 176 9.65 -3.46 -5.35
N VAL A 177 8.85 -4.31 -4.71
CA VAL A 177 7.95 -5.30 -5.34
C VAL A 177 7.02 -4.66 -6.38
N HIS A 178 6.57 -3.43 -6.13
CA HIS A 178 5.66 -2.74 -7.04
C HIS A 178 6.30 -2.49 -8.42
N TYR A 179 7.62 -2.31 -8.53
CA TYR A 179 8.26 -2.17 -9.83
C TYR A 179 8.39 -3.48 -10.59
N LEU A 180 8.43 -4.63 -9.89
CA LEU A 180 8.31 -5.94 -10.54
C LEU A 180 6.96 -6.06 -11.27
N ILE A 181 5.89 -5.65 -10.59
CA ILE A 181 4.53 -5.65 -11.13
C ILE A 181 4.38 -4.61 -12.26
N LEU A 182 4.83 -3.37 -12.05
CA LEU A 182 4.76 -2.33 -13.08
C LEU A 182 5.57 -2.70 -14.32
N PHE A 183 6.71 -3.38 -14.17
CA PHE A 183 7.48 -3.93 -15.28
C PHE A 183 6.72 -5.04 -16.02
N ALA A 184 6.08 -5.96 -15.30
CA ALA A 184 5.26 -7.01 -15.90
C ALA A 184 4.06 -6.43 -16.68
N ILE A 185 3.40 -5.40 -16.14
CA ILE A 185 2.31 -4.68 -16.81
C ILE A 185 2.82 -3.97 -18.06
N TYR A 186 3.92 -3.23 -17.94
CA TYR A 186 4.57 -2.56 -19.06
C TYR A 186 4.93 -3.55 -20.19
N LEU A 187 5.54 -4.69 -19.84
CA LEU A 187 5.88 -5.74 -20.80
C LEU A 187 4.62 -6.34 -21.42
N GLY A 188 3.60 -6.64 -20.61
CA GLY A 188 2.32 -7.19 -21.07
C GLY A 188 1.64 -6.30 -22.09
N LEU A 189 1.49 -5.00 -21.80
CA LEU A 189 0.94 -4.02 -22.73
C LEU A 189 1.79 -3.88 -23.98
N THR A 190 3.12 -3.90 -23.84
CA THR A 190 4.05 -3.86 -24.98
C THR A 190 3.85 -5.06 -25.90
N VAL A 191 3.74 -6.26 -25.34
CA VAL A 191 3.51 -7.49 -26.12
C VAL A 191 2.14 -7.45 -26.79
N VAL A 192 1.08 -7.05 -26.07
CA VAL A 192 -0.28 -6.92 -26.63
C VAL A 192 -0.29 -5.95 -27.81
N ALA A 193 0.35 -4.79 -27.69
CA ALA A 193 0.47 -3.84 -28.80
C ALA A 193 1.21 -4.44 -30.00
N LEU A 194 2.37 -5.06 -29.76
CA LEU A 194 3.20 -5.63 -30.83
C LEU A 194 2.50 -6.79 -31.54
N VAL A 195 1.98 -7.76 -30.79
CA VAL A 195 1.27 -8.93 -31.34
C VAL A 195 -0.02 -8.50 -32.01
N GLY A 196 -0.78 -7.56 -31.41
CA GLY A 196 -1.99 -7.01 -32.02
C GLY A 196 -1.73 -6.34 -33.36
N MET A 197 -0.64 -5.57 -33.48
CA MET A 197 -0.22 -4.98 -34.76
C MET A 197 0.20 -6.04 -35.80
N GLU A 198 0.90 -7.10 -35.38
CA GLU A 198 1.25 -8.22 -36.29
C GLU A 198 0.00 -8.98 -36.76
N ALA A 199 -0.94 -9.25 -35.85
CA ALA A 199 -2.22 -9.88 -36.17
C ALA A 199 -3.04 -9.01 -37.14
N TRP A 200 -3.13 -7.70 -36.90
CA TRP A 200 -3.80 -6.78 -37.81
C TRP A 200 -3.15 -6.76 -39.19
N ALA A 201 -1.82 -6.69 -39.27
CA ALA A 201 -1.09 -6.73 -40.53
C ALA A 201 -1.28 -8.08 -41.27
N PHE A 202 -1.35 -9.18 -40.54
CA PHE A 202 -1.62 -10.51 -41.09
C PHE A 202 -3.03 -10.61 -41.67
N ILE A 203 -4.04 -10.07 -40.97
CA ILE A 203 -5.44 -10.04 -41.44
C ILE A 203 -5.55 -9.19 -42.72
N GLN A 204 -5.02 -7.96 -42.69
CA GLN A 204 -5.03 -7.04 -43.84
C GLN A 204 -4.26 -7.60 -45.05
N GLY A 205 -3.21 -8.38 -44.82
CA GLY A 205 -2.43 -9.04 -45.87
C GLY A 205 -3.07 -10.28 -46.52
N GLY A 206 -4.31 -10.63 -46.16
CA GLY A 206 -4.97 -11.86 -46.63
C GLY A 206 -4.34 -13.14 -46.05
N GLY A 207 -3.68 -13.04 -44.89
CA GLY A 207 -2.99 -14.12 -44.21
C GLY A 207 -3.90 -15.31 -43.87
N LEU A 208 -5.15 -15.04 -43.49
CA LEU A 208 -6.17 -16.08 -43.23
C LEU A 208 -6.42 -16.96 -44.47
N GLY A 209 -6.51 -16.36 -45.66
CA GLY A 209 -6.67 -17.10 -46.91
C GLY A 209 -5.40 -17.84 -47.36
N ARG A 210 -4.20 -17.39 -46.98
CA ARG A 210 -2.94 -18.11 -47.24
C ARG A 210 -2.70 -19.25 -46.25
N ALA A 211 -3.02 -19.04 -44.97
CA ALA A 211 -2.94 -20.05 -43.92
C ALA A 211 -3.97 -21.17 -44.14
N GLY A 212 -5.19 -20.83 -44.58
CA GLY A 212 -6.19 -21.82 -45.00
C GLY A 212 -5.72 -22.69 -46.16
N ARG A 213 -5.12 -22.08 -47.21
CA ARG A 213 -4.52 -22.81 -48.34
C ARG A 213 -3.29 -23.64 -47.96
N ALA A 214 -2.45 -23.15 -47.04
CA ALA A 214 -1.31 -23.88 -46.51
C ALA A 214 -1.72 -25.04 -45.59
N GLY A 215 -2.77 -24.86 -44.78
CA GLY A 215 -3.38 -25.90 -43.94
C GLY A 215 -4.00 -27.01 -44.77
N LEU A 216 -4.75 -26.68 -45.83
CA LEU A 216 -5.23 -27.64 -46.83
C LEU A 216 -4.07 -28.36 -47.54
N GLY A 217 -3.01 -27.64 -47.88
CA GLY A 217 -1.80 -28.22 -48.49
C GLY A 217 -0.94 -29.07 -47.54
N TYR A 218 -1.03 -28.84 -46.23
CA TYR A 218 -0.36 -29.63 -45.20
C TYR A 218 -1.18 -30.87 -44.84
N ALA A 219 -2.52 -30.77 -44.75
CA ALA A 219 -3.43 -31.90 -44.61
C ALA A 219 -3.30 -32.88 -45.80
N ARG A 220 -3.20 -32.37 -47.04
CA ARG A 220 -2.92 -33.18 -48.24
C ARG A 220 -1.53 -33.84 -48.21
N ARG A 221 -0.53 -33.21 -47.58
CA ARG A 221 0.83 -33.78 -47.42
C ARG A 221 0.93 -34.77 -46.27
N LEU A 222 0.18 -34.61 -45.19
CA LEU A 222 0.04 -35.60 -44.12
C LEU A 222 -0.69 -36.86 -44.62
N GLY A 223 -1.68 -36.71 -45.49
CA GLY A 223 -2.31 -37.83 -46.19
C GLY A 223 -1.33 -38.65 -47.05
N ARG A 224 -0.29 -38.01 -47.63
CA ARG A 224 0.77 -38.71 -48.39
C ARG A 224 1.93 -39.23 -47.53
N ARG A 225 2.20 -38.63 -46.38
CA ARG A 225 3.28 -39.05 -45.46
C ARG A 225 2.91 -40.23 -44.53
N ARG A 226 1.67 -40.71 -44.57
CA ARG A 226 1.24 -41.92 -43.86
C ARG A 226 1.68 -43.23 -44.52
N ARG A 227 2.41 -43.20 -45.65
CA ARG A 227 2.85 -44.40 -46.38
C ARG A 227 4.32 -44.79 -46.24
N ASP A 228 5.20 -43.92 -45.73
CA ASP A 228 6.63 -44.25 -45.57
C ASP A 228 7.11 -43.91 -44.16
N ALA A 229 6.93 -44.84 -43.24
CA ALA A 229 7.50 -44.78 -41.89
C ALA A 229 8.74 -45.69 -41.84
N ALA A 230 9.90 -45.14 -42.20
CA ALA A 230 11.18 -45.75 -41.87
C ALA A 230 11.63 -45.29 -40.47
N PRO A 231 12.16 -46.17 -39.61
CA PRO A 231 12.64 -45.80 -38.29
C PRO A 231 14.01 -45.12 -38.42
N MET A 232 14.13 -43.87 -37.93
CA MET A 232 15.43 -43.21 -37.81
C MET A 232 15.76 -42.95 -36.33
N PRO A 233 16.78 -43.63 -35.76
CA PRO A 233 17.41 -43.21 -34.52
C PRO A 233 18.41 -42.09 -34.82
N ARG A 234 18.56 -41.13 -33.89
CA ARG A 234 19.33 -39.84 -33.97
C ARG A 234 18.54 -38.60 -34.44
N ALA A 235 17.25 -38.52 -34.11
CA ALA A 235 16.42 -37.35 -34.38
C ALA A 235 16.75 -36.13 -33.50
N ALA A 236 17.07 -36.32 -32.22
CA ALA A 236 17.21 -35.22 -31.25
C ALA A 236 18.39 -34.28 -31.55
N THR A 237 19.58 -34.81 -31.89
CA THR A 237 20.78 -34.00 -32.18
C THR A 237 20.70 -33.29 -33.53
N ARG A 238 20.11 -33.91 -34.56
CA ARG A 238 19.85 -33.23 -35.84
C ARG A 238 18.74 -32.18 -35.72
N LEU A 239 17.73 -32.42 -34.89
CA LEU A 239 16.69 -31.45 -34.57
C LEU A 239 17.28 -30.25 -33.83
N LEU A 240 18.12 -30.48 -32.80
CA LEU A 240 18.84 -29.43 -32.07
C LEU A 240 19.76 -28.62 -32.97
N ASN A 241 20.54 -29.25 -33.86
CA ASN A 241 21.42 -28.53 -34.79
C ASN A 241 20.65 -27.75 -35.87
N ARG A 242 19.51 -28.29 -36.35
CA ARG A 242 18.60 -27.56 -37.26
C ARG A 242 17.89 -26.39 -36.58
N LEU A 243 17.51 -26.55 -35.31
CA LEU A 243 16.93 -25.48 -34.49
C LEU A 243 17.99 -24.39 -34.21
N ARG A 244 19.24 -24.77 -33.90
CA ARG A 244 20.37 -23.85 -33.66
C ARG A 244 20.73 -23.03 -34.90
N GLY A 245 20.68 -23.63 -36.09
CA GLY A 245 20.90 -22.94 -37.37
C GLY A 245 19.74 -22.00 -37.78
N ARG A 246 18.50 -22.28 -37.35
CA ARG A 246 17.31 -21.44 -37.64
C ARG A 246 17.02 -20.38 -36.58
N TRP A 247 17.63 -20.50 -35.39
CA TRP A 247 17.49 -19.56 -34.28
C TRP A 247 17.78 -18.08 -34.65
N PRO A 248 18.82 -17.75 -35.44
CA PRO A 248 19.07 -16.36 -35.85
C PRO A 248 17.97 -15.78 -36.73
N ALA A 249 17.23 -16.61 -37.47
CA ALA A 249 16.10 -16.19 -38.29
C ALA A 249 14.81 -16.08 -37.46
N TRP A 250 14.56 -17.03 -36.56
CA TRP A 250 13.36 -17.04 -35.70
C TRP A 250 13.38 -15.93 -34.65
N SER A 251 14.53 -15.65 -34.07
CA SER A 251 14.71 -14.56 -33.09
C SER A 251 14.52 -13.14 -33.69
N ARG A 252 14.35 -13.02 -35.01
CA ARG A 252 13.98 -11.76 -35.68
C ARG A 252 12.46 -11.54 -35.75
N LEU A 253 11.65 -12.56 -35.51
CA LEU A 253 10.19 -12.44 -35.53
C LEU A 253 9.69 -11.77 -34.24
N THR A 254 8.85 -10.73 -34.39
CA THR A 254 8.27 -9.97 -33.27
C THR A 254 7.58 -10.87 -32.24
N VAL A 255 6.76 -11.82 -32.71
CA VAL A 255 6.03 -12.77 -31.85
C VAL A 255 6.98 -13.67 -31.05
N VAL A 256 8.06 -14.15 -31.66
CA VAL A 256 9.07 -14.98 -30.97
C VAL A 256 9.81 -14.16 -29.92
N ARG A 257 10.16 -12.90 -30.21
CA ARG A 257 10.77 -11.99 -29.23
C ARG A 257 9.85 -11.74 -28.04
N CYS A 258 8.55 -11.54 -28.29
CA CYS A 258 7.55 -11.36 -27.25
C CYS A 258 7.41 -12.60 -26.36
N GLY A 259 7.29 -13.80 -26.97
CA GLY A 259 7.25 -15.06 -26.23
C GLY A 259 8.52 -15.29 -25.40
N LEU A 260 9.69 -15.02 -25.98
CA LEU A 260 10.97 -15.12 -25.27
C LEU A 260 11.04 -14.15 -24.10
N ALA A 261 10.54 -12.92 -24.24
CA ALA A 261 10.53 -11.94 -23.14
C ALA A 261 9.71 -12.43 -21.93
N PHE A 262 8.56 -13.06 -22.15
CA PHE A 262 7.78 -13.67 -21.07
C PHE A 262 8.47 -14.87 -20.42
N VAL A 263 9.09 -15.75 -21.23
CA VAL A 263 9.86 -16.88 -20.70
C VAL A 263 11.03 -16.38 -19.86
N LEU A 264 11.75 -15.35 -20.32
CA LEU A 264 12.85 -14.74 -19.58
C LEU A 264 12.36 -14.05 -18.31
N LEU A 265 11.26 -13.30 -18.35
CA LEU A 265 10.66 -12.71 -17.14
C LEU A 265 10.30 -13.81 -16.12
N GLY A 266 9.68 -14.90 -16.58
CA GLY A 266 9.31 -16.04 -15.75
C GLY A 266 10.52 -16.71 -15.08
N VAL A 267 11.53 -17.06 -15.87
CA VAL A 267 12.68 -17.86 -15.42
C VAL A 267 13.73 -17.02 -14.67
N VAL A 268 14.02 -15.81 -15.16
CA VAL A 268 15.09 -14.96 -14.62
C VAL A 268 14.61 -14.09 -13.46
N THR A 269 13.34 -13.70 -13.45
CA THR A 269 12.83 -12.74 -12.46
C THR A 269 11.79 -13.37 -11.54
N LEU A 270 10.66 -13.84 -12.08
CA LEU A 270 9.51 -14.26 -11.25
C LEU A 270 9.80 -15.52 -10.46
N PHE A 271 10.44 -16.53 -11.04
CA PHE A 271 10.77 -17.77 -10.34
C PHE A 271 11.77 -17.54 -9.19
N PRO A 272 12.94 -16.89 -9.39
CA PRO A 272 13.86 -16.59 -8.29
C PRO A 272 13.21 -15.71 -7.22
N TYR A 273 12.41 -14.72 -7.62
CA TYR A 273 11.70 -13.86 -6.69
C TYR A 273 10.66 -14.64 -5.88
N ALA A 274 9.84 -15.48 -6.52
CA ALA A 274 8.85 -16.32 -5.83
C ALA A 274 9.51 -17.33 -4.87
N MET A 275 10.65 -17.90 -5.26
CA MET A 275 11.46 -18.75 -4.40
C MET A 275 11.98 -17.97 -3.17
N PHE A 276 12.55 -16.79 -3.37
CA PHE A 276 12.99 -15.93 -2.27
C PHE A 276 11.83 -15.60 -1.31
N VAL A 277 10.68 -15.17 -1.84
CA VAL A 277 9.50 -14.84 -1.03
C VAL A 277 9.01 -16.06 -0.25
N LYS A 278 8.80 -17.20 -0.91
CA LYS A 278 8.25 -18.40 -0.28
C LYS A 278 9.16 -18.99 0.79
N PHE A 279 10.47 -19.04 0.55
CA PHE A 279 11.40 -19.78 1.40
C PHE A 279 12.16 -18.92 2.42
N ILE A 280 12.30 -17.61 2.17
CA ILE A 280 13.00 -16.68 3.08
C ILE A 280 12.00 -15.71 3.68
N ALA A 281 11.27 -14.99 2.84
CA ALA A 281 10.53 -13.83 3.33
C ALA A 281 9.24 -14.19 4.11
N LEU A 282 8.50 -15.22 3.67
CA LEU A 282 7.26 -15.71 4.33
C LEU A 282 7.49 -16.80 5.36
N ARG A 283 8.75 -17.11 5.69
CA ARG A 283 9.05 -18.14 6.68
C ARG A 283 8.47 -17.73 8.04
N GLY A 284 7.53 -18.53 8.55
CA GLY A 284 6.87 -18.30 9.85
C GLY A 284 5.68 -17.32 9.85
N VAL A 285 5.22 -16.84 8.69
CA VAL A 285 4.07 -15.91 8.62
C VAL A 285 2.87 -16.59 7.94
N PRO A 286 1.79 -16.90 8.66
CA PRO A 286 0.67 -17.66 8.12
C PRO A 286 -0.24 -16.87 7.17
N ASN A 287 -0.44 -15.55 7.38
CA ASN A 287 -1.36 -14.74 6.55
C ASN A 287 -0.89 -13.29 6.33
N LEU A 288 -0.54 -12.95 5.09
CA LEU A 288 -0.22 -11.57 4.67
C LEU A 288 -1.45 -10.71 4.42
N ALA A 289 -2.58 -11.34 4.05
CA ALA A 289 -3.77 -10.65 3.55
C ALA A 289 -4.50 -9.83 4.62
N GLU A 290 -4.30 -10.14 5.90
CA GLU A 290 -4.95 -9.47 7.03
C GLU A 290 -4.24 -8.16 7.43
N THR A 291 -2.96 -7.99 7.06
CA THR A 291 -2.18 -6.84 7.54
C THR A 291 -2.58 -5.50 6.93
N VAL A 292 -3.02 -5.44 5.66
CA VAL A 292 -3.66 -4.26 5.03
C VAL A 292 -4.44 -4.72 3.79
N PRO A 293 -5.75 -4.97 3.84
CA PRO A 293 -6.58 -5.22 2.66
C PRO A 293 -6.71 -3.96 1.79
N GLY A 294 -6.74 -4.11 0.46
CA GLY A 294 -7.13 -3.00 -0.42
C GLY A 294 -8.64 -2.90 -0.51
N ASP A 295 -9.26 -2.07 0.31
CA ASP A 295 -10.70 -1.78 0.26
C ASP A 295 -11.04 -0.61 -0.68
N PHE A 296 -12.33 -0.46 -0.97
CA PHE A 296 -12.86 0.56 -1.87
C PHE A 296 -12.46 1.98 -1.43
N TYR A 297 -12.58 2.31 -0.14
CA TYR A 297 -12.28 3.65 0.37
C TYR A 297 -10.78 3.92 0.34
N PHE A 298 -9.96 2.94 0.68
CA PHE A 298 -8.52 3.06 0.59
C PHE A 298 -8.04 3.32 -0.87
N ILE A 299 -8.64 2.63 -1.85
CA ILE A 299 -8.36 2.89 -3.27
C ILE A 299 -8.85 4.29 -3.66
N THR A 300 -10.01 4.71 -3.16
CA THR A 300 -10.59 6.03 -3.40
C THR A 300 -9.68 7.14 -2.88
N ASP A 301 -9.19 7.03 -1.64
CA ASP A 301 -8.25 7.99 -1.04
C ASP A 301 -6.90 8.04 -1.78
N ALA A 302 -6.49 6.93 -2.41
CA ALA A 302 -5.27 6.84 -3.21
C ALA A 302 -5.46 7.22 -4.69
N SER A 303 -6.67 7.60 -5.10
CA SER A 303 -7.03 7.97 -6.48
C SER A 303 -6.61 9.40 -6.83
N ILE A 304 -6.24 9.65 -8.08
CA ILE A 304 -5.79 10.99 -8.54
C ILE A 304 -6.72 11.48 -9.63
N SER A 305 -7.29 12.68 -9.46
CA SER A 305 -8.19 13.28 -10.46
C SER A 305 -7.45 13.61 -11.77
N LEU A 306 -8.19 13.68 -12.88
CA LEU A 306 -7.61 13.93 -14.21
C LEU A 306 -6.77 15.21 -14.27
N GLY A 307 -7.21 16.29 -13.59
CA GLY A 307 -6.47 17.54 -13.51
C GLY A 307 -5.07 17.36 -12.91
N HIS A 308 -4.98 16.62 -11.80
CA HIS A 308 -3.69 16.30 -11.15
C HIS A 308 -2.83 15.37 -12.02
N VAL A 309 -3.42 14.37 -12.68
CA VAL A 309 -2.68 13.50 -13.63
C VAL A 309 -2.05 14.33 -14.76
N LEU A 310 -2.82 15.26 -15.34
CA LEU A 310 -2.33 16.13 -16.42
C LEU A 310 -1.30 17.15 -15.93
N ALA A 311 -1.40 17.61 -14.69
CA ALA A 311 -0.41 18.46 -14.04
C ALA A 311 0.81 17.70 -13.51
N PHE A 312 0.91 16.39 -13.74
CA PHE A 312 1.99 15.54 -13.24
C PHE A 312 2.14 15.62 -11.70
N ASP A 313 1.04 15.91 -11.00
CA ASP A 313 1.01 15.91 -9.55
C ASP A 313 0.95 14.48 -9.05
N MET A 314 1.87 14.15 -8.15
CA MET A 314 1.99 12.84 -7.55
C MET A 314 1.77 12.97 -6.05
N ALA A 315 0.98 12.06 -5.47
CA ALA A 315 0.82 12.01 -4.03
C ALA A 315 2.19 11.82 -3.33
N GLY A 316 2.53 12.67 -2.36
CA GLY A 316 3.86 12.75 -1.79
C GLY A 316 3.94 13.35 -0.38
N ILE A 317 5.06 13.10 0.29
CA ILE A 317 5.29 13.52 1.68
C ILE A 317 5.37 15.04 1.82
N MET A 318 5.95 15.73 0.83
CA MET A 318 6.09 17.18 0.90
C MET A 318 4.72 17.89 0.83
N ASP A 319 3.77 17.36 0.07
CA ASP A 319 2.40 17.87 0.07
C ASP A 319 1.69 17.62 1.40
N LYS A 320 1.93 16.45 2.02
CA LYS A 320 1.43 16.16 3.37
C LYS A 320 1.98 17.14 4.40
N MET A 321 3.28 17.42 4.36
CA MET A 321 3.93 18.38 5.27
C MET A 321 3.43 19.82 5.06
N ILE A 322 3.10 20.21 3.83
CA ILE A 322 2.70 21.60 3.51
C ILE A 322 1.19 21.81 3.68
N THR A 323 0.37 20.83 3.35
CA THR A 323 -1.09 20.99 3.24
C THR A 323 -1.94 20.06 4.11
N GLY A 324 -1.33 19.07 4.77
CA GLY A 324 -2.02 18.01 5.53
C GLY A 324 -2.40 16.79 4.69
N ASP A 325 -2.65 16.99 3.39
CA ASP A 325 -3.03 15.93 2.44
C ASP A 325 -1.84 15.44 1.63
N TYR A 326 -1.81 14.14 1.30
CA TYR A 326 -0.76 13.57 0.44
C TYR A 326 -0.79 14.10 -0.99
N LEU A 327 -1.90 14.65 -1.48
CA LEU A 327 -2.02 15.25 -2.80
C LEU A 327 -2.21 16.75 -2.65
N ALA A 328 -1.62 17.54 -3.54
CA ALA A 328 -1.87 18.98 -3.58
C ALA A 328 -3.37 19.28 -3.66
N LYS A 329 -3.83 20.29 -2.92
CA LYS A 329 -5.27 20.68 -2.90
C LYS A 329 -5.78 21.12 -4.28
N THR A 330 -4.90 21.74 -5.08
CA THR A 330 -5.21 22.15 -6.45
C THR A 330 -4.13 21.66 -7.41
N PRO A 331 -4.49 21.31 -8.66
CA PRO A 331 -3.52 20.91 -9.65
C PRO A 331 -2.50 22.02 -9.92
N ARG A 332 -1.22 21.67 -10.05
CA ARG A 332 -0.14 22.59 -10.43
C ARG A 332 -0.21 22.87 -11.93
N TYR A 333 -1.20 23.64 -12.36
CA TYR A 333 -1.51 23.94 -13.77
C TYR A 333 -0.31 24.28 -14.67
N PRO A 334 0.75 25.00 -14.23
CA PRO A 334 1.93 25.21 -15.08
C PRO A 334 2.52 23.90 -15.64
N ASN A 335 2.50 22.82 -14.86
CA ASN A 335 3.05 21.52 -15.26
C ASN A 335 2.26 20.82 -16.38
N ILE A 336 1.06 21.29 -16.76
CA ILE A 336 0.32 20.76 -17.91
C ILE A 336 1.12 20.86 -19.21
N VAL A 337 2.10 21.77 -19.27
CA VAL A 337 3.09 21.83 -20.36
C VAL A 337 3.78 20.47 -20.58
N TYR A 338 4.06 19.70 -19.53
CA TYR A 338 4.64 18.36 -19.67
C TYR A 338 3.68 17.38 -20.35
N SER A 339 2.39 17.42 -20.02
CA SER A 339 1.36 16.65 -20.73
C SER A 339 1.26 17.06 -22.20
N ALA A 340 1.31 18.36 -22.50
CA ALA A 340 1.31 18.85 -23.88
C ALA A 340 2.54 18.35 -24.67
N LEU A 341 3.74 18.41 -24.06
CA LEU A 341 4.96 17.88 -24.66
C LEU A 341 4.95 16.35 -24.77
N LEU A 342 4.36 15.64 -23.81
CA LEU A 342 4.17 14.19 -23.82
C LEU A 342 3.27 13.75 -24.99
N LEU A 343 2.23 14.53 -25.32
CA LEU A 343 1.25 14.22 -26.37
C LEU A 343 1.66 14.75 -27.76
N LEU A 344 2.61 15.70 -27.85
CA LEU A 344 3.08 16.29 -29.12
C LEU A 344 3.46 15.25 -30.21
N PRO A 345 4.10 14.10 -29.90
CA PRO A 345 4.40 13.06 -30.88
C PRO A 345 3.18 12.45 -31.60
N LEU A 346 1.97 12.58 -31.04
CA LEU A 346 0.73 12.14 -31.69
C LEU A 346 0.31 13.06 -32.85
N LEU A 347 0.77 14.31 -32.88
CA LEU A 347 0.41 15.24 -33.94
C LEU A 347 0.83 14.68 -35.31
N PRO A 348 -0.02 14.76 -36.35
CA PRO A 348 0.27 14.18 -37.67
C PRO A 348 1.61 14.63 -38.26
N ALA A 349 2.00 15.88 -38.03
CA ALA A 349 3.27 16.44 -38.49
C ALA A 349 4.49 15.79 -37.84
N VAL A 350 4.42 15.44 -36.55
CA VAL A 350 5.49 14.75 -35.82
C VAL A 350 5.48 13.28 -36.19
N ARG A 351 4.31 12.63 -36.14
CA ARG A 351 4.11 11.22 -36.48
C ARG A 351 4.71 10.85 -37.83
N ARG A 352 4.39 11.61 -38.88
CA ARG A 352 4.87 11.32 -40.25
C ARG A 352 6.37 11.53 -40.44
N ARG A 353 6.99 12.44 -39.67
CA ARG A 353 8.41 12.81 -39.84
C ARG A 353 9.36 12.03 -38.92
N VAL A 354 8.92 11.70 -37.71
CA VAL A 354 9.73 11.03 -36.69
C VAL A 354 9.47 9.52 -36.68
N PHE A 355 8.21 9.10 -36.88
CA PHE A 355 7.79 7.70 -36.82
C PHE A 355 7.42 7.18 -38.23
N ASP A 356 8.36 7.38 -39.15
CA ASP A 356 8.26 7.04 -40.57
C ASP A 356 8.42 5.53 -40.84
N THR A 357 9.30 4.85 -40.12
CA THR A 357 9.59 3.41 -40.27
C THR A 357 8.69 2.52 -39.42
N ARG A 358 8.54 1.24 -39.83
CA ARG A 358 7.72 0.25 -39.08
C ARG A 358 8.14 0.10 -37.61
N PRO A 359 9.42 -0.08 -37.25
CA PRO A 359 9.82 -0.18 -35.84
C PRO A 359 9.48 1.08 -35.03
N ARG A 360 9.65 2.28 -35.62
CA ARG A 360 9.29 3.53 -34.94
C ARG A 360 7.78 3.67 -34.75
N ARG A 361 6.96 3.26 -35.72
CA ARG A 361 5.49 3.23 -35.55
C ARG A 361 5.06 2.24 -34.47
N GLN A 362 5.70 1.07 -34.42
CA GLN A 362 5.47 0.08 -33.36
C GLN A 362 5.82 0.67 -31.99
N PHE A 363 6.97 1.34 -31.88
CA PHE A 363 7.37 2.04 -30.66
C PHE A 363 6.37 3.13 -30.25
N LEU A 364 5.87 3.94 -31.19
CA LEU A 364 4.83 4.95 -30.91
C LEU A 364 3.56 4.32 -30.35
N ALA A 365 3.08 3.23 -30.95
CA ALA A 365 1.89 2.52 -30.49
C ALA A 365 2.08 1.92 -29.09
N VAL A 366 3.24 1.28 -28.85
CA VAL A 366 3.61 0.75 -27.52
C VAL A 366 3.65 1.86 -26.48
N ALA A 367 4.29 2.99 -26.79
CA ALA A 367 4.45 4.09 -25.85
C ALA A 367 3.09 4.68 -25.45
N TYR A 368 2.21 4.97 -26.41
CA TYR A 368 0.91 5.57 -26.11
C TYR A 368 -0.12 4.60 -25.54
N LEU A 369 -0.06 3.30 -25.87
CA LEU A 369 -0.86 2.31 -25.16
C LEU A 369 -0.51 2.31 -23.66
N ASN A 370 0.78 2.34 -23.33
CA ASN A 370 1.22 2.43 -21.94
C ASN A 370 0.80 3.76 -21.30
N VAL A 371 1.01 4.90 -21.96
CA VAL A 371 0.61 6.21 -21.41
C VAL A 371 -0.89 6.25 -21.11
N PHE A 372 -1.75 5.92 -22.08
CA PHE A 372 -3.20 6.03 -21.90
C PHE A 372 -3.75 5.01 -20.92
N PHE A 373 -3.26 3.76 -20.96
CA PHE A 373 -3.65 2.76 -19.97
C PHE A 373 -3.24 3.21 -18.55
N SER A 374 -2.01 3.70 -18.38
CA SER A 374 -1.53 4.12 -17.07
C SER A 374 -2.25 5.36 -16.55
N MET A 375 -2.58 6.34 -17.41
CA MET A 375 -3.43 7.47 -17.02
C MET A 375 -4.82 6.98 -16.60
N TRP A 376 -5.45 6.10 -17.39
CA TRP A 376 -6.76 5.52 -17.10
C TRP A 376 -6.79 4.73 -15.78
N ALA A 377 -5.73 3.99 -15.48
CA ALA A 377 -5.58 3.24 -14.23
C ALA A 377 -5.21 4.12 -13.02
N THR A 378 -4.58 5.29 -13.25
CA THR A 378 -4.23 6.24 -12.19
C THR A 378 -5.45 6.96 -11.60
N LEU A 379 -6.51 7.09 -12.40
CA LEU A 379 -7.75 7.75 -11.96
C LEU A 379 -8.45 7.03 -10.81
N GLY A 380 -8.28 5.71 -10.66
CA GLY A 380 -8.90 4.97 -9.55
C GLY A 380 -10.41 5.18 -9.49
N TYR A 381 -10.95 5.54 -8.32
CA TYR A 381 -12.34 5.94 -8.12
C TYR A 381 -12.56 7.46 -8.12
N SER A 382 -11.60 8.27 -8.62
CA SER A 382 -11.68 9.74 -8.62
C SER A 382 -12.88 10.29 -9.41
N GLU A 383 -13.35 11.47 -9.04
CA GLU A 383 -14.37 12.21 -9.79
C GLU A 383 -13.94 12.55 -11.24
N PRO A 384 -14.88 12.67 -12.21
CA PRO A 384 -16.33 12.52 -12.02
C PRO A 384 -16.79 11.05 -12.02
N ALA A 385 -17.81 10.73 -11.22
CA ALA A 385 -18.39 9.38 -11.06
C ALA A 385 -18.75 8.67 -12.38
N TRP A 386 -19.18 9.41 -13.41
CA TRP A 386 -19.62 8.85 -14.69
C TRP A 386 -18.49 8.31 -15.59
N LEU A 387 -17.24 8.71 -15.36
CA LEU A 387 -16.11 8.28 -16.20
C LEU A 387 -15.77 6.80 -15.88
N PRO A 388 -15.78 5.88 -16.87
CA PRO A 388 -15.45 4.48 -16.62
C PRO A 388 -13.95 4.32 -16.48
N THR A 389 -13.42 4.52 -15.28
CA THR A 389 -12.01 4.30 -14.94
C THR A 389 -11.68 2.80 -14.88
N PHE A 390 -10.39 2.44 -14.83
CA PHE A 390 -9.96 1.04 -14.71
C PHE A 390 -10.59 0.35 -13.50
N HIS A 391 -10.52 0.98 -12.32
CA HIS A 391 -11.06 0.40 -11.08
C HIS A 391 -12.59 0.34 -11.12
N ARG A 392 -13.30 1.32 -11.70
CA ARG A 392 -14.76 1.24 -11.89
C ARG A 392 -15.16 0.14 -12.86
N ALA A 393 -14.42 -0.03 -13.96
CA ALA A 393 -14.67 -1.11 -14.91
C ALA A 393 -14.43 -2.48 -14.27
N LEU A 394 -13.36 -2.63 -13.48
CA LEU A 394 -13.10 -3.85 -12.71
C LEU A 394 -14.16 -4.09 -11.64
N ALA A 395 -14.59 -3.04 -10.92
CA ALA A 395 -15.66 -3.13 -9.93
C ALA A 395 -16.96 -3.58 -10.57
N PHE A 396 -17.36 -2.97 -11.69
CA PHE A 396 -18.55 -3.37 -12.43
C PHE A 396 -18.50 -4.85 -12.83
N VAL A 397 -17.41 -5.31 -13.46
CA VAL A 397 -17.24 -6.71 -13.85
C VAL A 397 -17.24 -7.63 -12.63
N SER A 398 -16.60 -7.22 -11.53
CA SER A 398 -16.48 -8.03 -10.31
C SER A 398 -17.80 -8.15 -9.56
N LEU A 399 -18.57 -7.06 -9.44
CA LEU A 399 -19.89 -7.05 -8.81
C LEU A 399 -20.91 -7.87 -9.62
N GLN A 400 -20.87 -7.77 -10.95
CA GLN A 400 -21.69 -8.62 -11.83
C GLN A 400 -21.30 -10.10 -11.68
N ALA A 401 -20.00 -10.41 -11.73
CA ALA A 401 -19.50 -11.77 -11.51
C ALA A 401 -19.86 -12.31 -10.12
N TYR A 402 -19.87 -11.46 -9.10
CA TYR A 402 -20.26 -11.78 -7.74
C TYR A 402 -21.74 -12.20 -7.66
N GLY A 403 -22.63 -11.41 -8.29
CA GLY A 403 -24.06 -11.69 -8.35
C GLY A 403 -24.46 -12.93 -9.16
N MET A 404 -23.60 -13.42 -10.05
CA MET A 404 -23.87 -14.65 -10.83
C MET A 404 -23.93 -15.92 -9.95
N GLN A 405 -23.30 -15.91 -8.77
CA GLN A 405 -23.24 -17.07 -7.87
C GLN A 405 -22.83 -18.38 -8.58
N SER A 406 -21.85 -18.31 -9.49
CA SER A 406 -21.42 -19.42 -10.35
C SER A 406 -19.91 -19.62 -10.30
N ALA A 407 -19.43 -20.80 -10.69
CA ALA A 407 -17.99 -21.09 -10.75
C ALA A 407 -17.22 -20.14 -11.69
N ILE A 408 -17.85 -19.69 -12.78
CA ILE A 408 -17.27 -18.71 -13.70
C ILE A 408 -17.18 -17.34 -13.00
N GLY A 409 -18.25 -16.93 -12.30
CA GLY A 409 -18.26 -15.73 -11.49
C GLY A 409 -17.16 -15.73 -10.43
N ASP A 410 -16.98 -16.85 -9.73
CA ASP A 410 -15.91 -17.03 -8.74
C ASP A 410 -14.50 -16.95 -9.33
N LEU A 411 -14.30 -17.53 -10.51
CA LEU A 411 -13.01 -17.44 -11.21
C LEU A 411 -12.69 -15.98 -11.60
N VAL A 412 -13.68 -15.27 -12.15
CA VAL A 412 -13.54 -13.85 -12.51
C VAL A 412 -13.24 -13.02 -11.27
N LEU A 413 -14.00 -13.20 -10.18
CA LEU A 413 -13.80 -12.47 -8.93
C LEU A 413 -12.42 -12.74 -8.31
N ARG A 414 -11.96 -13.99 -8.29
CA ARG A 414 -10.61 -14.34 -7.80
C ARG A 414 -9.53 -13.65 -8.64
N LEU A 415 -9.70 -13.63 -9.97
CA LEU A 415 -8.76 -12.97 -10.87
C LEU A 415 -8.74 -11.45 -10.66
N THR A 416 -9.90 -10.80 -10.66
CA THR A 416 -10.00 -9.35 -10.50
C THR A 416 -9.57 -8.90 -9.11
N SER A 417 -9.94 -9.63 -8.05
CA SER A 417 -9.50 -9.36 -6.69
C SER A 417 -7.98 -9.49 -6.55
N THR A 418 -7.37 -10.52 -7.15
CA THR A 418 -5.91 -10.66 -7.19
C THR A 418 -5.25 -9.48 -7.90
N ILE A 419 -5.80 -9.05 -9.04
CA ILE A 419 -5.32 -7.87 -9.78
C ILE A 419 -5.38 -6.62 -8.90
N VAL A 420 -6.49 -6.38 -8.21
CA VAL A 420 -6.65 -5.17 -7.40
C VAL A 420 -5.86 -5.21 -6.11
N GLN A 421 -5.73 -6.34 -5.42
CA GLN A 421 -4.84 -6.47 -4.26
C GLN A 421 -3.41 -6.06 -4.60
N VAL A 422 -2.95 -6.43 -5.78
CA VAL A 422 -1.64 -6.07 -6.32
C VAL A 422 -1.59 -4.60 -6.78
N LEU A 423 -2.69 -4.05 -7.31
CA LEU A 423 -2.80 -2.73 -7.95
C LEU A 423 -3.71 -1.74 -7.18
N ARG A 424 -3.77 -1.88 -5.86
CA ARG A 424 -4.71 -1.12 -5.00
C ARG A 424 -4.37 0.35 -4.82
N PHE A 425 -3.22 0.80 -5.31
CA PHE A 425 -2.81 2.21 -5.22
C PHE A 425 -2.78 2.82 -6.63
N PRO A 426 -3.86 3.49 -7.07
CA PRO A 426 -3.97 4.04 -8.42
C PRO A 426 -2.79 4.95 -8.79
N HIS A 427 -2.35 5.81 -7.86
CA HIS A 427 -1.21 6.71 -8.09
C HIS A 427 0.11 6.02 -8.50
N ARG A 428 0.29 4.71 -8.26
CA ARG A 428 1.49 3.98 -8.69
C ARG A 428 1.55 3.79 -10.20
N PHE A 429 0.42 3.75 -10.90
CA PHE A 429 0.41 3.66 -12.36
C PHE A 429 1.01 4.92 -13.01
N GLN A 430 0.97 6.07 -12.32
CA GLN A 430 1.59 7.31 -12.77
C GLN A 430 3.11 7.17 -12.97
N LEU A 431 3.77 6.22 -12.30
CA LEU A 431 5.18 5.93 -12.50
C LEU A 431 5.48 5.44 -13.93
N ILE A 432 4.53 4.76 -14.58
CA ILE A 432 4.67 4.42 -16.01
C ILE A 432 4.58 5.68 -16.87
N VAL A 433 3.69 6.63 -16.52
CA VAL A 433 3.59 7.92 -17.21
C VAL A 433 4.88 8.72 -17.08
N PHE A 434 5.47 8.80 -15.88
CA PHE A 434 6.76 9.48 -15.67
C PHE A 434 7.91 8.80 -16.40
N MET A 435 7.95 7.46 -16.41
CA MET A 435 8.94 6.71 -17.17
C MET A 435 8.78 6.96 -18.69
N MET A 436 7.55 7.01 -19.19
CA MET A 436 7.27 7.38 -20.59
C MET A 436 7.57 8.85 -20.87
N ALA A 437 7.39 9.76 -19.92
CA ALA A 437 7.74 11.16 -20.05
C ALA A 437 9.25 11.36 -20.20
N CYS A 438 10.06 10.59 -19.49
CA CYS A 438 11.51 10.53 -19.70
C CYS A 438 11.88 10.19 -21.14
N ILE A 439 11.04 9.45 -21.89
CA ILE A 439 11.31 9.00 -23.26
C ILE A 439 10.66 9.89 -24.32
N LEU A 440 9.37 10.23 -24.16
CA LEU A 440 8.56 10.92 -25.17
C LEU A 440 8.80 12.44 -25.20
N ILE A 441 8.97 13.10 -24.05
CA ILE A 441 9.23 14.55 -24.01
C ILE A 441 10.55 14.89 -24.73
N PRO A 442 11.67 14.16 -24.54
CA PRO A 442 12.88 14.43 -25.31
C PRO A 442 12.70 14.30 -26.84
N ILE A 443 11.81 13.42 -27.31
CA ILE A 443 11.49 13.30 -28.75
C ILE A 443 10.82 14.59 -29.24
N SER A 444 9.87 15.12 -28.47
CA SER A 444 9.20 16.39 -28.74
C SER A 444 10.19 17.55 -28.81
N LEU A 445 11.10 17.63 -27.82
CA LEU A 445 12.13 18.66 -27.79
C LEU A 445 13.12 18.52 -28.95
N ALA A 446 13.59 17.31 -29.28
CA ALA A 446 14.47 17.06 -30.41
C ALA A 446 13.83 17.49 -31.74
N TRP A 447 12.52 17.24 -31.89
CA TRP A 447 11.75 17.70 -33.05
C TRP A 447 11.65 19.22 -33.10
N LEU A 448 11.39 19.89 -31.98
CA LEU A 448 11.36 21.36 -31.90
C LEU A 448 12.73 21.98 -32.23
N VAL A 449 13.82 21.45 -31.68
CA VAL A 449 15.20 21.88 -32.01
C VAL A 449 15.45 21.79 -33.51
N LYS A 450 15.05 20.68 -34.14
CA LYS A 450 15.19 20.48 -35.58
C LYS A 450 14.32 21.45 -36.38
N GLY A 451 13.10 21.73 -35.93
CA GLY A 451 12.19 22.71 -36.51
C GLY A 451 12.79 24.12 -36.53
N VAL A 452 13.27 24.59 -35.37
CA VAL A 452 13.91 25.91 -35.23
C VAL A 452 15.20 25.99 -36.07
N SER A 453 16.02 24.94 -36.05
CA SER A 453 17.26 24.87 -36.85
C SER A 453 17.00 24.91 -38.36
N LYS A 454 15.86 24.36 -38.80
CA LYS A 454 15.42 24.42 -40.20
C LYS A 454 14.88 25.80 -40.56
N ALA A 455 14.08 26.42 -39.69
CA ALA A 455 13.57 27.77 -39.87
C ALA A 455 14.69 28.82 -39.90
N SER A 456 15.76 28.63 -39.12
CA SER A 456 16.98 29.45 -39.17
C SER A 456 17.89 29.14 -40.37
N GLY A 457 17.43 28.40 -41.38
CA GLY A 457 18.12 28.14 -42.65
C GLY A 457 19.29 27.14 -42.60
N GLY A 458 19.37 26.27 -41.59
CA GLY A 458 20.61 25.57 -41.22
C GLY A 458 20.73 24.07 -41.50
N TRP A 459 19.76 23.39 -42.13
CA TRP A 459 19.90 21.94 -42.36
C TRP A 459 20.50 21.65 -43.74
N LYS A 460 21.82 21.44 -43.80
CA LYS A 460 22.42 20.65 -44.89
C LYS A 460 22.26 19.17 -44.52
N PRO A 461 21.57 18.34 -45.32
CA PRO A 461 21.62 16.89 -45.13
C PRO A 461 23.07 16.44 -45.30
N GLN A 462 23.61 15.69 -44.33
CA GLN A 462 24.80 14.88 -44.57
C GLN A 462 24.42 13.83 -45.61
N GLN A 463 24.70 14.11 -46.89
CA GLN A 463 24.78 13.09 -47.91
C GLN A 463 26.15 12.40 -47.77
N PRO A 464 26.21 11.06 -47.86
CA PRO A 464 27.49 10.37 -48.01
C PRO A 464 28.13 10.82 -49.34
N LEU A 465 29.42 11.13 -49.31
CA LEU A 465 30.20 11.51 -50.50
C LEU A 465 30.03 10.45 -51.60
N GLN A 466 29.32 10.79 -52.67
CA GLN A 466 29.56 10.26 -54.00
C GLN A 466 29.61 11.43 -54.99
N SER A 467 30.63 11.37 -55.82
CA SER A 467 31.14 12.32 -56.79
C SER A 467 30.11 12.80 -57.81
N LEU A 468 30.21 14.07 -58.23
CA LEU A 468 30.35 14.57 -59.63
C LEU A 468 30.07 16.10 -59.73
N PRO A 469 30.50 16.77 -60.83
CA PRO A 469 31.16 18.07 -60.76
C PRO A 469 30.24 19.28 -60.99
N ALA A 470 30.83 20.44 -60.73
CA ALA A 470 30.28 21.76 -60.93
C ALA A 470 29.88 22.04 -62.38
N GLN A 471 28.74 22.73 -62.58
CA GLN A 471 28.59 23.72 -63.64
C GLN A 471 27.54 24.79 -63.28
N ALA A 472 27.75 25.95 -63.88
CA ALA A 472 27.31 27.31 -63.58
C ALA A 472 25.79 27.59 -63.54
N GLY A 473 25.43 28.72 -62.89
CA GLY A 473 24.12 29.36 -63.04
C GLY A 473 23.63 30.12 -61.80
N VAL A 474 24.36 31.15 -61.34
CA VAL A 474 23.99 31.94 -60.15
C VAL A 474 23.07 33.11 -60.55
N SER A 475 21.79 33.04 -60.20
CA SER A 475 20.89 34.20 -60.22
C SER A 475 21.04 35.04 -58.94
N GLN A 476 21.21 36.35 -59.14
CA GLN A 476 21.66 37.35 -58.18
C GLN A 476 20.67 37.75 -57.05
N ARG A 477 19.52 37.10 -56.88
CA ARG A 477 18.53 37.48 -55.84
C ARG A 477 18.66 36.77 -54.49
N ARG A 478 19.65 35.86 -54.31
CA ARG A 478 19.88 35.11 -53.05
C ARG A 478 21.02 35.64 -52.16
N LEU A 479 21.58 36.82 -52.45
CA LEU A 479 22.77 37.33 -51.74
C LEU A 479 22.49 38.08 -50.42
N THR A 480 21.27 38.55 -50.17
CA THR A 480 20.92 39.28 -48.94
C THR A 480 20.75 38.37 -47.72
N TRP A 481 20.21 37.15 -47.89
CA TRP A 481 20.06 36.17 -46.81
C TRP A 481 21.36 35.47 -46.38
N ARG A 482 22.36 35.39 -47.25
CA ARG A 482 23.68 34.81 -46.93
C ARG A 482 24.55 35.72 -46.04
N ARG A 483 24.30 37.04 -46.02
CA ARG A 483 24.99 37.97 -45.10
C ARG A 483 24.43 37.91 -43.68
N LEU A 484 23.11 37.75 -43.50
CA LEU A 484 22.49 37.48 -42.18
C LEU A 484 22.92 36.11 -41.59
N GLN A 485 23.20 35.12 -42.44
CA GLN A 485 23.70 33.79 -42.02
C GLN A 485 25.15 33.78 -41.49
N ARG A 486 25.93 34.85 -41.74
CA ARG A 486 27.30 35.02 -41.24
C ARG A 486 27.37 35.81 -39.94
N LEU A 487 26.24 36.32 -39.43
CA LEU A 487 26.22 36.96 -38.13
C LEU A 487 26.49 35.90 -37.04
N PRO A 488 27.43 36.17 -36.10
CA PRO A 488 27.80 35.23 -35.04
C PRO A 488 26.58 34.79 -34.21
N VAL A 489 25.59 35.67 -34.08
CA VAL A 489 24.30 35.44 -33.39
C VAL A 489 23.53 34.24 -33.95
N ALA A 490 23.48 34.05 -35.27
CA ALA A 490 22.76 32.93 -35.89
C ALA A 490 23.47 31.57 -35.71
N ARG A 491 24.79 31.55 -35.50
CA ARG A 491 25.52 30.32 -35.10
C ARG A 491 25.35 30.04 -33.61
N TRP A 492 25.41 31.09 -32.78
CA TRP A 492 25.19 31.00 -31.35
C TRP A 492 23.79 30.44 -31.02
N LEU A 493 22.74 31.02 -31.62
CA LEU A 493 21.36 30.56 -31.47
C LEU A 493 21.22 29.07 -31.79
N ARG A 494 21.83 28.59 -32.88
CA ARG A 494 21.77 27.16 -33.29
C ARG A 494 22.37 26.20 -32.26
N HIS A 495 23.44 26.58 -31.59
CA HIS A 495 24.05 25.75 -30.54
C HIS A 495 23.37 25.92 -29.18
N ALA A 496 22.71 27.06 -28.96
CA ALA A 496 22.01 27.38 -27.72
C ALA A 496 20.57 26.80 -27.66
N VAL A 497 19.88 26.55 -28.78
CA VAL A 497 18.47 26.10 -28.75
C VAL A 497 18.26 24.81 -27.93
N ALA A 498 19.08 23.79 -28.13
CA ALA A 498 18.91 22.52 -27.41
C ALA A 498 19.13 22.66 -25.89
N PRO A 499 20.23 23.29 -25.43
CA PRO A 499 20.39 23.64 -24.01
C PRO A 499 19.26 24.51 -23.45
N LEU A 500 18.84 25.55 -24.19
CA LEU A 500 17.78 26.46 -23.77
C LEU A 500 16.44 25.73 -23.60
N LEU A 501 16.08 24.84 -24.54
CA LEU A 501 14.86 24.02 -24.41
C LEU A 501 14.96 23.02 -23.26
N ALA A 502 16.13 22.41 -23.03
CA ALA A 502 16.34 21.53 -21.89
C ALA A 502 16.20 22.26 -20.55
N VAL A 503 16.70 23.50 -20.45
CA VAL A 503 16.53 24.36 -19.28
C VAL A 503 15.10 24.90 -19.17
N ALA A 504 14.45 25.25 -20.30
CA ALA A 504 13.08 25.73 -20.33
C ALA A 504 12.09 24.68 -19.81
N CYS A 505 12.41 23.39 -19.92
CA CYS A 505 11.64 22.33 -19.27
C CYS A 505 11.61 22.43 -17.75
N LEU A 506 12.50 23.16 -17.09
CA LEU A 506 12.44 23.40 -15.64
C LEU A 506 11.51 24.56 -15.27
N VAL A 507 11.13 25.41 -16.23
CA VAL A 507 10.32 26.62 -15.96
C VAL A 507 8.94 26.29 -15.39
N PRO A 508 8.16 25.31 -15.91
CA PRO A 508 6.88 24.96 -15.31
C PRO A 508 7.00 24.48 -13.86
N LEU A 509 8.04 23.68 -13.56
CA LEU A 509 8.33 23.23 -12.20
C LEU A 509 8.65 24.42 -11.30
N ALA A 510 9.51 25.34 -11.76
CA ALA A 510 9.91 26.53 -11.03
C ALA A 510 8.78 27.57 -10.89
N ALA A 511 7.71 27.50 -11.68
CA ALA A 511 6.55 28.38 -11.52
C ALA A 511 5.76 28.08 -10.24
N SER A 512 5.82 26.84 -9.73
CA SER A 512 5.19 26.48 -8.46
C SER A 512 5.97 27.04 -7.26
N PRO A 513 5.31 27.73 -6.32
CA PRO A 513 5.96 28.24 -5.12
C PRO A 513 6.48 27.10 -4.23
N GLN A 514 5.78 25.96 -4.16
CA GLN A 514 6.19 24.83 -3.33
C GLN A 514 7.50 24.19 -3.80
N TYR A 515 7.67 23.95 -5.11
CA TYR A 515 8.93 23.41 -5.64
C TYR A 515 10.09 24.39 -5.47
N ARG A 516 9.85 25.70 -5.67
CA ARG A 516 10.88 26.73 -5.44
C ARG A 516 11.31 26.78 -3.98
N GLN A 517 10.34 26.75 -3.06
CA GLN A 517 10.64 26.73 -1.64
C GLN A 517 11.55 25.56 -1.30
N VAL A 518 11.23 24.34 -1.74
CA VAL A 518 12.05 23.16 -1.43
C VAL A 518 13.43 23.22 -2.10
N PHE A 519 13.50 23.34 -3.42
CA PHE A 519 14.77 23.16 -4.13
C PHE A 519 15.69 24.39 -4.12
N LEU A 520 15.14 25.61 -4.11
CA LEU A 520 15.98 26.82 -4.07
C LEU A 520 16.45 27.13 -2.65
N SER A 521 15.57 27.00 -1.65
CA SER A 521 15.96 27.22 -0.24
C SER A 521 16.73 26.04 0.36
N GLY A 522 16.68 24.86 -0.27
CA GLY A 522 17.26 23.63 0.28
C GLY A 522 16.61 23.17 1.58
N ASN A 523 15.54 23.86 2.01
CA ASN A 523 14.74 23.51 3.16
C ASN A 523 13.51 22.71 2.69
N PHE A 524 13.49 21.43 3.06
CA PHE A 524 12.38 20.50 2.82
C PHE A 524 11.29 20.63 3.89
N ARG A 525 10.94 21.85 4.31
CA ARG A 525 10.08 22.10 5.48
C ARG A 525 10.57 21.34 6.72
N ASP A 526 11.88 21.46 6.94
CA ASP A 526 12.62 20.86 8.04
C ASP A 526 12.55 19.32 8.11
N PHE A 527 11.92 18.67 7.12
CA PHE A 527 11.80 17.21 7.01
C PHE A 527 13.16 16.47 6.96
N LEU A 528 14.21 17.14 6.48
CA LEU A 528 15.58 16.62 6.44
C LEU A 528 16.51 17.35 7.43
N ALA A 529 15.96 18.16 8.33
CA ALA A 529 16.74 18.79 9.38
C ALA A 529 17.28 17.71 10.34
N PRO A 530 18.50 17.88 10.88
CA PRO A 530 19.03 16.97 11.87
C PRO A 530 18.29 17.15 13.20
N TYR A 531 17.82 16.06 13.79
CA TYR A 531 17.25 16.03 15.14
C TYR A 531 18.35 15.77 16.18
N PRO A 532 18.51 16.62 17.20
CA PRO A 532 19.47 16.41 18.27
C PRO A 532 19.04 15.25 19.17
N VAL A 533 19.91 14.25 19.37
CA VAL A 533 19.55 13.04 20.13
C VAL A 533 20.02 13.08 21.59
N THR A 534 20.68 14.14 22.05
CA THR A 534 21.29 14.23 23.38
C THR A 534 20.31 13.91 24.52
N SER A 535 19.11 14.51 24.50
CA SER A 535 18.07 14.22 25.51
C SER A 535 17.63 12.75 25.50
N LEU A 536 17.56 12.14 24.31
CA LEU A 536 17.18 10.74 24.15
C LEU A 536 18.34 9.79 24.50
N GLN A 537 19.61 10.19 24.29
CA GLN A 537 20.79 9.46 24.75
C GLN A 537 20.80 9.34 26.28
N GLN A 538 20.42 10.40 26.98
CA GLN A 538 20.31 10.39 28.45
C GLN A 538 19.22 9.41 28.91
N VAL A 539 18.04 9.43 28.27
CA VAL A 539 16.97 8.45 28.52
C VAL A 539 17.45 7.02 28.28
N LYS A 540 18.12 6.76 27.15
CA LYS A 540 18.68 5.44 26.84
C LYS A 540 19.69 4.99 27.90
N SER A 541 20.59 5.87 28.32
CA SER A 541 21.60 5.57 29.33
C SER A 541 20.98 5.26 30.69
N LEU A 542 19.94 6.02 31.07
CA LEU A 542 19.15 5.75 32.27
C LEU A 542 18.49 4.38 32.21
N LEU A 543 17.75 4.08 31.14
CA LEU A 543 17.03 2.80 31.01
C LEU A 543 18.00 1.61 31.01
N LEU A 544 19.17 1.74 30.38
CA LEU A 544 20.21 0.70 30.39
C LEU A 544 20.86 0.49 31.78
N SER A 545 20.73 1.46 32.70
CA SER A 545 21.18 1.34 34.10
C SER A 545 20.15 0.70 35.03
N ARG A 546 18.93 0.47 34.53
CA ARG A 546 17.81 -0.12 35.28
C ARG A 546 17.65 -1.60 34.94
N PRO A 547 16.88 -2.36 35.75
CA PRO A 547 16.51 -3.72 35.39
C PRO A 547 15.90 -3.80 33.99
N PRO A 548 16.15 -4.88 33.24
CA PRO A 548 15.56 -5.04 31.92
C PRO A 548 14.04 -5.13 32.04
N GLY A 549 13.33 -4.42 31.16
CA GLY A 549 11.88 -4.37 31.16
C GLY A 549 11.33 -3.80 29.86
N LYS A 550 10.05 -4.05 29.57
CA LYS A 550 9.42 -3.48 28.37
C LYS A 550 9.22 -1.99 28.53
N VAL A 551 9.49 -1.26 27.46
CA VAL A 551 9.43 0.20 27.39
C VAL A 551 8.42 0.63 26.33
N VAL A 552 7.58 1.60 26.63
CA VAL A 552 6.72 2.26 25.62
C VAL A 552 6.99 3.76 25.59
N VAL A 553 6.86 4.37 24.41
CA VAL A 553 7.01 5.82 24.24
C VAL A 553 5.64 6.44 23.94
N LEU A 554 5.20 7.34 24.81
CA LEU A 554 3.92 8.02 24.73
C LEU A 554 4.09 9.54 24.57
N PRO A 555 3.19 10.25 23.89
CA PRO A 555 2.15 9.69 23.03
C PRO A 555 2.77 9.02 21.80
N PRO A 556 2.07 8.08 21.15
CA PRO A 556 2.47 7.62 19.83
C PRO A 556 2.63 8.77 18.84
N THR A 557 3.69 8.67 18.05
CA THR A 557 4.18 9.67 17.09
C THR A 557 3.62 9.46 15.68
N GLU A 558 3.00 8.30 15.44
CA GLU A 558 2.46 7.95 14.13
C GLU A 558 1.29 8.87 13.73
N THR A 559 1.36 9.45 12.53
CA THR A 559 0.30 10.28 11.88
C THR A 559 -0.18 11.54 12.62
N ALA A 560 -0.50 12.60 11.86
CA ALA A 560 -1.06 13.89 12.33
C ALA A 560 -0.42 14.62 13.55
N LYS A 561 0.83 14.30 13.91
CA LYS A 561 1.61 15.00 14.94
C LYS A 561 3.03 15.30 14.46
N VAL A 562 3.65 16.33 15.03
CA VAL A 562 5.05 16.73 14.79
C VAL A 562 5.80 16.80 16.12
N ILE A 563 7.11 16.61 16.07
CA ILE A 563 8.01 16.75 17.23
C ILE A 563 8.73 18.07 17.06
N VAL A 564 8.60 18.96 18.03
CA VAL A 564 9.30 20.24 18.05
C VAL A 564 10.49 20.09 18.98
N ASP A 565 11.69 20.08 18.42
CA ASP A 565 12.91 19.96 19.23
C ASP A 565 13.17 21.21 20.08
N ALA A 566 14.16 21.14 20.98
CA ALA A 566 14.55 22.25 21.84
C ALA A 566 14.95 23.54 21.08
N SER A 567 15.29 23.45 19.80
CA SER A 567 15.61 24.59 18.93
C SER A 567 14.39 25.17 18.21
N GLY A 568 13.21 24.57 18.38
CA GLY A 568 11.96 24.98 17.75
C GLY A 568 11.76 24.41 16.33
N VAL A 569 12.56 23.44 15.90
CA VAL A 569 12.44 22.83 14.57
C VAL A 569 11.44 21.68 14.60
N GLU A 570 10.53 21.65 13.62
CA GLU A 570 9.54 20.60 13.46
C GLU A 570 10.12 19.37 12.75
N HIS A 571 9.96 18.21 13.38
CA HIS A 571 10.36 16.90 12.89
C HIS A 571 9.14 15.98 12.78
N LYS A 572 9.16 15.08 11.80
CA LYS A 572 8.11 14.05 11.65
C LYS A 572 8.68 12.67 11.92
N PHE A 573 8.26 12.00 12.99
CA PHE A 573 8.66 10.61 13.28
C PHE A 573 7.48 9.63 13.17
N ILE A 574 7.85 8.36 13.16
CA ILE A 574 6.98 7.20 13.44
C ILE A 574 7.55 6.46 14.65
N ASP A 575 6.74 5.64 15.32
CA ASP A 575 7.11 5.02 16.60
C ASP A 575 8.35 4.14 16.53
N LYS A 576 8.61 3.55 15.35
CA LYS A 576 9.82 2.76 15.09
C LYS A 576 11.12 3.53 15.34
N PHE A 577 11.10 4.86 15.22
CA PHE A 577 12.27 5.68 15.54
C PHE A 577 12.73 5.46 16.98
N HIS A 578 11.84 5.65 17.95
CA HIS A 578 12.15 5.49 19.37
C HIS A 578 12.43 4.03 19.71
N ILE A 579 11.63 3.09 19.19
CA ILE A 579 11.83 1.65 19.42
C ILE A 579 13.24 1.21 19.00
N TYR A 580 13.65 1.53 17.77
CA TYR A 580 14.96 1.11 17.27
C TYR A 580 16.11 1.93 17.86
N TYR A 581 15.86 3.14 18.33
CA TYR A 581 16.87 3.93 19.01
C TYR A 581 17.19 3.38 20.41
N LEU A 582 16.14 3.14 21.21
CA LEU A 582 16.27 2.62 22.57
C LEU A 582 16.83 1.19 22.53
N ASP A 583 16.43 0.39 21.54
CA ASP A 583 16.86 -1.01 21.36
C ASP A 583 16.56 -1.86 22.61
N LEU A 584 15.37 -1.65 23.18
CA LEU A 584 14.83 -2.34 24.34
C LEU A 584 13.49 -3.00 23.97
N PRO A 585 13.06 -4.07 24.69
CA PRO A 585 11.77 -4.70 24.46
C PRO A 585 10.63 -3.67 24.46
N SER A 586 9.74 -3.74 23.46
CA SER A 586 8.69 -2.74 23.26
C SER A 586 7.53 -3.31 22.42
N TYR A 587 6.51 -2.48 22.21
CA TYR A 587 5.33 -2.80 21.41
C TYR A 587 5.28 -1.94 20.16
N TYR A 588 5.08 -2.55 19.00
CA TYR A 588 4.84 -1.81 17.76
C TYR A 588 3.35 -1.87 17.38
N TYR A 589 2.68 -0.73 17.54
CA TYR A 589 1.26 -0.51 17.26
C TYR A 589 1.03 0.32 15.99
N GLY A 590 2.08 0.54 15.18
CA GLY A 590 1.97 1.36 13.98
C GLY A 590 1.29 0.66 12.80
N LEU A 591 1.30 1.27 11.61
CA LEU A 591 0.65 0.76 10.38
C LEU A 591 0.92 -0.73 10.12
N THR A 592 2.17 -1.17 10.31
CA THR A 592 2.60 -2.56 10.08
C THR A 592 2.71 -3.40 11.36
N GLY A 593 2.19 -2.88 12.48
CA GLY A 593 2.13 -3.59 13.76
C GLY A 593 1.14 -4.75 13.71
N ASP A 594 1.37 -5.72 14.59
CA ASP A 594 0.50 -6.86 14.80
C ASP A 594 -0.91 -6.39 15.23
N SER A 595 -1.97 -7.10 14.82
CA SER A 595 -3.35 -6.74 15.16
C SER A 595 -3.62 -6.80 16.66
N ASP A 596 -2.99 -7.75 17.34
CA ASP A 596 -3.23 -8.04 18.74
C ASP A 596 -2.57 -6.93 19.58
N ASN A 597 -1.31 -6.59 19.25
CA ASN A 597 -0.62 -5.41 19.80
C ASN A 597 -1.42 -4.11 19.61
N LYS A 598 -2.00 -3.91 18.42
CA LYS A 598 -2.81 -2.70 18.13
C LYS A 598 -4.05 -2.63 19.01
N TYR A 599 -4.68 -3.77 19.29
CA TYR A 599 -5.87 -3.83 20.12
C TYR A 599 -5.55 -3.57 21.59
N GLU A 600 -4.57 -4.26 22.16
CA GLU A 600 -4.22 -4.10 23.58
C GLU A 600 -3.71 -2.69 23.87
N PHE A 601 -2.86 -2.16 22.97
CA PHE A 601 -2.38 -0.79 23.09
C PHE A 601 -3.51 0.24 22.86
N PHE A 602 -4.51 -0.08 22.03
CA PHE A 602 -5.71 0.73 21.91
C PHE A 602 -6.47 0.82 23.25
N LEU A 603 -6.59 -0.27 24.02
CA LEU A 603 -7.21 -0.24 25.36
C LEU A 603 -6.43 0.68 26.31
N LEU A 604 -5.10 0.54 26.37
CA LEU A 604 -4.21 1.37 27.17
C LEU A 604 -4.38 2.87 26.84
N LEU A 605 -4.26 3.22 25.55
CA LEU A 605 -4.30 4.61 25.12
C LEU A 605 -5.68 5.22 25.29
N ARG A 606 -6.75 4.44 25.07
CA ARG A 606 -8.12 4.90 25.25
C ARG A 606 -8.40 5.24 26.71
N ALA A 607 -7.97 4.38 27.64
CA ALA A 607 -8.14 4.60 29.07
C ALA A 607 -7.40 5.87 29.53
N LEU A 608 -6.14 6.04 29.12
CA LEU A 608 -5.36 7.26 29.36
C LEU A 608 -6.04 8.51 28.76
N TYR A 609 -6.51 8.44 27.52
CA TYR A 609 -7.12 9.57 26.83
C TYR A 609 -8.39 10.09 27.53
N TYR A 610 -9.21 9.18 28.06
CA TYR A 610 -10.41 9.51 28.83
C TYR A 610 -10.15 9.70 30.33
N GLN A 611 -8.88 9.75 30.76
CA GLN A 611 -8.48 9.95 32.16
C GLN A 611 -9.09 8.90 33.10
N GLN A 612 -9.00 7.63 32.70
CA GLN A 612 -9.56 6.51 33.46
C GLN A 612 -8.45 5.58 33.92
N ASP A 613 -8.31 5.43 35.24
CA ASP A 613 -7.16 4.77 35.89
C ASP A 613 -7.00 3.27 35.58
N TRP A 614 -8.03 2.65 35.00
CA TRP A 614 -7.99 1.23 34.64
C TRP A 614 -6.95 0.87 33.58
N TRP A 615 -6.33 1.85 32.93
CA TRP A 615 -5.17 1.65 32.06
C TRP A 615 -4.02 0.92 32.78
N LEU A 616 -3.89 1.10 34.11
CA LEU A 616 -2.89 0.41 34.94
C LEU A 616 -3.01 -1.12 34.83
N ASN A 617 -4.24 -1.63 34.76
CA ASN A 617 -4.46 -3.06 34.56
C ASN A 617 -3.90 -3.54 33.22
N ILE A 618 -4.15 -2.77 32.16
CA ILE A 618 -3.65 -3.10 30.83
C ILE A 618 -2.12 -2.99 30.77
N ALA A 619 -1.53 -1.96 31.40
CA ALA A 619 -0.09 -1.79 31.44
C ALA A 619 0.62 -2.95 32.14
N ARG A 620 0.06 -3.43 33.25
CA ARG A 620 0.57 -4.57 34.01
C ARG A 620 0.45 -5.86 33.22
N ASP A 621 -0.66 -6.07 32.53
CA ASP A 621 -0.90 -7.25 31.70
C ASP A 621 0.03 -7.32 30.49
N LEU A 622 0.33 -6.16 29.91
CA LEU A 622 1.36 -6.00 28.87
C LEU A 622 2.80 -6.10 29.41
N ASP A 623 2.99 -6.32 30.71
CA ASP A 623 4.30 -6.39 31.37
C ASP A 623 5.16 -5.13 31.10
N LEU A 624 4.52 -3.95 31.17
CA LEU A 624 5.21 -2.67 30.99
C LEU A 624 5.95 -2.28 32.26
N CYS A 625 7.26 -2.09 32.16
CA CYS A 625 8.08 -1.61 33.27
C CYS A 625 8.30 -0.10 33.21
N TYR A 626 8.53 0.42 32.00
CA TYR A 626 8.90 1.83 31.81
C TYR A 626 8.01 2.53 30.78
N ILE A 627 7.58 3.74 31.15
CA ILE A 627 6.86 4.65 30.26
C ILE A 627 7.73 5.86 30.02
N VAL A 628 8.11 6.09 28.76
CA VAL A 628 8.83 7.29 28.33
C VAL A 628 7.81 8.26 27.75
N VAL A 629 7.66 9.43 28.35
CA VAL A 629 6.81 10.50 27.83
C VAL A 629 7.65 11.45 26.99
N ASN A 630 7.32 11.57 25.71
CA ASN A 630 7.88 12.55 24.80
C ASN A 630 7.14 13.89 24.92
N LYS A 631 7.82 14.89 25.49
CA LYS A 631 7.30 16.26 25.73
C LYS A 631 7.37 17.15 24.49
N GLU A 632 8.17 16.75 23.50
CA GLU A 632 8.37 17.49 22.25
C GLU A 632 7.22 17.28 21.27
N LEU A 633 6.34 16.30 21.51
CA LEU A 633 5.25 15.99 20.59
C LEU A 633 4.16 17.06 20.66
N VAL A 634 3.93 17.74 19.54
CA VAL A 634 2.89 18.76 19.38
C VAL A 634 1.83 18.27 18.39
N ALA A 635 0.58 18.56 18.70
CA ALA A 635 -0.53 18.38 17.79
C ALA A 635 -0.34 19.13 16.46
N ASN A 636 -0.59 18.45 15.34
CA ASN A 636 -0.67 19.17 14.06
C ASN A 636 -1.94 20.02 14.03
N THR A 637 -1.77 21.32 13.80
CA THR A 637 -2.86 22.32 13.75
C THR A 637 -3.82 22.14 12.57
N THR A 638 -3.51 21.29 11.61
CA THR A 638 -4.29 21.12 10.37
C THR A 638 -5.50 20.17 10.49
N GLY A 639 -5.61 19.37 11.56
CA GLY A 639 -6.70 18.39 11.77
C GLY A 639 -6.67 17.22 10.76
N GLY A 640 -7.30 16.09 11.09
CA GLY A 640 -7.34 14.92 10.19
C GLY A 640 -8.01 13.69 10.79
N ALA A 641 -8.21 12.67 9.95
CA ALA A 641 -8.85 11.40 10.30
C ALA A 641 -8.08 10.63 11.42
N GLU A 642 -6.80 10.93 11.63
CA GLU A 642 -5.87 10.18 12.48
C GLU A 642 -5.46 10.96 13.74
N TYR A 643 -6.22 11.99 14.13
CA TYR A 643 -5.83 12.92 15.19
C TYR A 643 -6.54 12.64 16.52
N LEU A 644 -5.78 12.24 17.55
CA LEU A 644 -6.20 12.30 18.95
C LEU A 644 -5.87 13.67 19.53
N ARG A 645 -6.91 14.49 19.74
CA ARG A 645 -6.75 15.87 20.15
C ARG A 645 -6.26 16.00 21.58
N GLU A 646 -5.16 16.75 21.76
CA GLU A 646 -4.64 17.18 23.07
C GLU A 646 -4.13 16.05 23.98
N ILE A 647 -3.90 14.86 23.46
CA ILE A 647 -3.39 13.73 24.26
C ILE A 647 -2.03 14.06 24.91
N GLU A 648 -1.19 14.83 24.24
CA GLU A 648 0.09 15.32 24.75
C GLU A 648 -0.05 16.19 26.02
N LYS A 649 -1.20 16.86 26.20
CA LYS A 649 -1.50 17.68 27.37
C LYS A 649 -2.07 16.87 28.54
N ILE A 650 -2.57 15.67 28.26
CA ILE A 650 -3.24 14.81 29.23
C ILE A 650 -2.24 13.86 29.90
N LEU A 651 -1.27 13.32 29.15
CA LEU A 651 -0.41 12.23 29.66
C LEU A 651 0.39 12.58 30.92
N LEU A 652 1.14 13.68 30.92
CA LEU A 652 1.97 14.02 32.09
C LEU A 652 1.12 14.24 33.35
N PRO A 653 0.05 15.08 33.33
CA PRO A 653 -0.83 15.22 34.49
C PRO A 653 -1.44 13.89 34.98
N GLU A 654 -1.87 13.02 34.06
CA GLU A 654 -2.45 11.72 34.44
C GLU A 654 -1.42 10.80 35.10
N LEU A 655 -0.20 10.74 34.59
CA LEU A 655 0.87 9.92 35.18
C LEU A 655 1.35 10.51 36.52
N ASP A 656 1.48 11.84 36.62
CA ASP A 656 1.90 12.53 37.85
C ASP A 656 0.86 12.42 38.99
N ARG A 657 -0.42 12.18 38.67
CA ARG A 657 -1.46 11.95 39.68
C ARG A 657 -1.38 10.57 40.33
N LEU A 658 -0.79 9.57 39.67
CA LEU A 658 -0.81 8.17 40.10
C LEU A 658 0.49 7.74 40.80
N THR A 659 0.92 8.53 41.79
CA THR A 659 2.18 8.31 42.53
C THR A 659 2.24 6.99 43.29
N ASP A 660 1.09 6.41 43.62
CA ASP A 660 1.00 5.11 44.32
C ASP A 660 1.42 3.94 43.42
N TYR A 661 1.43 4.13 42.10
CA TYR A 661 1.74 3.08 41.11
C TYR A 661 2.99 3.41 40.28
N LEU A 662 3.28 4.70 40.11
CA LEU A 662 4.35 5.19 39.25
C LEU A 662 5.34 6.04 40.03
N THR A 663 6.62 5.84 39.74
CA THR A 663 7.66 6.80 40.16
C THR A 663 8.27 7.45 38.93
N LYS A 664 8.31 8.79 38.94
CA LYS A 664 9.06 9.57 37.96
C LYS A 664 10.55 9.42 38.26
N LEU A 665 11.26 8.64 37.45
CA LEU A 665 12.69 8.39 37.61
C LEU A 665 13.56 9.54 37.13
N TYR A 666 13.11 10.24 36.10
CA TYR A 666 13.90 11.21 35.38
C TYR A 666 13.03 12.13 34.55
N GLU A 667 13.46 13.38 34.42
CA GLU A 667 12.86 14.34 33.52
C GLU A 667 13.94 15.28 32.99
N ASN A 668 13.96 15.49 31.67
CA ASN A 668 14.72 16.55 31.03
C ASN A 668 13.79 17.44 30.19
N GLU A 669 14.40 18.29 29.36
CA GLU A 669 13.67 19.24 28.52
C GLU A 669 12.70 18.53 27.57
N SER A 670 13.10 17.37 27.03
CA SER A 670 12.40 16.65 25.94
C SER A 670 11.60 15.44 26.41
N TYR A 671 11.99 14.78 27.50
CA TYR A 671 11.46 13.50 27.91
C TYR A 671 11.29 13.40 29.43
N ALA A 672 10.27 12.65 29.85
CA ALA A 672 10.12 12.15 31.22
C ALA A 672 10.09 10.62 31.21
N VAL A 673 10.63 9.99 32.24
CA VAL A 673 10.66 8.52 32.38
C VAL A 673 9.99 8.14 33.68
N TYR A 674 8.99 7.28 33.57
CA TYR A 674 8.26 6.71 34.69
C TYR A 674 8.54 5.22 34.78
N GLU A 675 8.68 4.72 35.99
CA GLU A 675 8.74 3.30 36.31
C GLU A 675 7.43 2.89 36.98
N LEU A 676 6.84 1.80 36.49
CA LEU A 676 5.71 1.14 37.12
C LEU A 676 6.26 0.17 38.17
N HIS A 677 6.10 0.51 39.45
CA HIS A 677 6.63 -0.29 40.57
C HIS A 677 5.63 -1.31 41.12
N ASP A 678 4.64 -1.67 40.31
CA ASP A 678 3.54 -2.55 40.67
C ASP A 678 3.44 -3.71 39.66
N PRO A 679 4.44 -4.61 39.65
CA PRO A 679 4.50 -5.70 38.69
C PRO A 679 3.40 -6.75 38.93
N PRO A 680 3.01 -7.51 37.91
CA PRO A 680 2.13 -8.66 38.11
C PRO A 680 2.81 -9.75 38.95
N ASN A 681 2.03 -10.54 39.70
CA ASN A 681 2.51 -11.80 40.25
C ASN A 681 2.95 -12.72 39.09
N PRO A 682 4.08 -13.44 39.19
CA PRO A 682 4.44 -14.45 38.19
C PRO A 682 3.38 -15.54 38.01
N GLU A 683 2.69 -15.90 39.09
CA GLU A 683 1.62 -16.90 39.10
C GLU A 683 0.26 -16.18 39.16
N ARG A 684 -0.33 -15.95 37.98
CA ARG A 684 -1.67 -15.36 37.85
C ARG A 684 -2.66 -16.35 37.28
N THR A 685 -3.88 -16.29 37.79
CA THR A 685 -4.99 -17.08 37.23
C THR A 685 -5.48 -16.38 35.95
N PRO A 686 -5.63 -17.08 34.82
CA PRO A 686 -6.18 -16.48 33.63
C PRO A 686 -7.65 -16.10 33.85
N LEU A 687 -8.04 -14.88 33.47
CA LEU A 687 -9.36 -14.31 33.67
C LEU A 687 -9.94 -13.80 32.35
N PHE A 688 -11.04 -14.42 31.91
CA PHE A 688 -11.80 -13.96 30.77
C PHE A 688 -12.98 -13.08 31.22
N LEU A 689 -12.95 -11.81 30.83
CA LEU A 689 -14.04 -10.86 31.08
C LEU A 689 -14.98 -10.80 29.86
N ASN A 690 -15.96 -11.72 29.80
CA ASN A 690 -16.97 -11.71 28.75
C ASN A 690 -18.17 -10.83 29.11
N LEU A 691 -17.96 -9.51 29.14
CA LEU A 691 -18.94 -8.51 29.54
C LEU A 691 -19.22 -7.51 28.42
N PRO A 692 -20.39 -6.86 28.39
CA PRO A 692 -20.61 -5.68 27.56
C PRO A 692 -19.59 -4.58 27.90
N TRP A 693 -19.21 -3.80 26.89
CA TRP A 693 -18.14 -2.79 26.99
C TRP A 693 -18.21 -1.88 28.23
N GLY A 694 -19.42 -1.42 28.57
CA GLY A 694 -19.61 -0.56 29.75
C GLY A 694 -19.35 -1.27 31.08
N ASN A 695 -19.68 -2.56 31.17
CA ASN A 695 -19.44 -3.37 32.36
C ASN A 695 -17.97 -3.79 32.46
N PHE A 696 -17.32 -4.10 31.34
CA PHE A 696 -15.88 -4.34 31.28
C PHE A 696 -15.08 -3.16 31.86
N ILE A 697 -15.36 -1.93 31.37
CA ILE A 697 -14.72 -0.73 31.91
C ILE A 697 -15.00 -0.59 33.40
N ARG A 698 -16.26 -0.78 33.83
CA ARG A 698 -16.64 -0.64 35.24
C ARG A 698 -15.89 -1.61 36.14
N THR A 699 -15.73 -2.86 35.73
CA THR A 699 -14.99 -3.89 36.47
C THR A 699 -13.53 -3.46 36.64
N LEU A 700 -12.85 -3.09 35.56
CA LEU A 700 -11.45 -2.65 35.64
C LEU A 700 -11.28 -1.33 36.41
N SER A 701 -12.23 -0.39 36.30
CA SER A 701 -12.20 0.89 37.01
C SER A 701 -12.40 0.75 38.52
N ARG A 702 -13.17 -0.24 38.96
CA ARG A 702 -13.38 -0.50 40.40
C ARG A 702 -12.18 -1.21 41.04
N ARG A 703 -11.35 -1.88 40.25
CA ARG A 703 -10.29 -2.80 40.71
C ARG A 703 -9.01 -2.60 39.91
N LEU A 704 -8.22 -1.60 40.31
CA LEU A 704 -6.93 -1.27 39.68
C LEU A 704 -5.82 -2.29 39.99
N ASP A 705 -6.05 -3.10 41.01
CA ASP A 705 -5.22 -4.20 41.51
C ASP A 705 -5.48 -5.53 40.78
N LEU A 706 -6.56 -5.64 39.99
CA LEU A 706 -7.04 -6.91 39.44
C LEU A 706 -5.95 -7.72 38.74
N THR A 707 -5.15 -7.07 37.90
CA THR A 707 -4.13 -7.75 37.09
C THR A 707 -2.84 -8.10 37.84
N ARG A 708 -2.76 -7.80 39.14
CA ARG A 708 -1.72 -8.35 40.01
C ARG A 708 -1.87 -9.86 40.13
N CYS A 709 -3.12 -10.34 40.22
CA CYS A 709 -3.44 -11.74 40.51
C CYS A 709 -4.11 -12.46 39.34
N TYR A 710 -4.64 -11.70 38.38
CA TYR A 710 -5.28 -12.23 37.19
C TYR A 710 -4.56 -11.82 35.91
N ASP A 711 -4.49 -12.74 34.97
CA ASP A 711 -3.94 -12.51 33.62
C ASP A 711 -5.12 -12.33 32.67
N LEU A 712 -5.30 -11.13 32.10
CA LEU A 712 -6.51 -10.82 31.34
C LEU A 712 -6.50 -11.54 30.02
N ARG A 713 -7.61 -12.22 29.72
CA ARG A 713 -7.80 -12.94 28.47
C ARG A 713 -8.84 -12.26 27.59
N HIS A 714 -8.56 -12.23 26.30
CA HIS A 714 -9.35 -11.50 25.32
C HIS A 714 -9.81 -12.42 24.19
N ALA A 715 -11.10 -12.34 23.86
CA ALA A 715 -11.66 -13.07 22.73
C ALA A 715 -11.03 -12.67 21.38
N VAL A 716 -10.47 -11.47 21.25
CA VAL A 716 -9.90 -11.00 19.98
C VAL A 716 -8.54 -11.61 19.68
N VAL A 717 -7.77 -11.96 20.71
CA VAL A 717 -6.40 -12.49 20.57
C VAL A 717 -6.50 -13.96 20.16
N SER A 718 -5.69 -14.35 19.16
CA SER A 718 -5.93 -15.59 18.41
C SER A 718 -5.91 -16.87 19.28
N ASP A 719 -4.95 -16.99 20.18
CA ASP A 719 -4.67 -18.21 20.97
C ASP A 719 -4.91 -18.04 22.49
N ASP A 720 -5.58 -16.96 22.91
CA ASP A 720 -5.58 -16.49 24.30
C ASP A 720 -6.62 -17.15 25.23
N LEU A 721 -7.51 -17.99 24.70
CA LEU A 721 -8.62 -18.63 25.46
C LEU A 721 -8.58 -20.16 25.48
N VAL A 722 -7.45 -20.77 25.11
CA VAL A 722 -7.29 -22.22 25.04
C VAL A 722 -6.04 -22.68 25.80
N GLY A 723 -6.05 -23.91 26.32
CA GLY A 723 -4.86 -24.54 26.91
C GLY A 723 -4.61 -24.25 28.40
N TYR A 724 -5.56 -23.64 29.12
CA TYR A 724 -5.45 -23.42 30.57
C TYR A 724 -5.98 -24.61 31.38
N GLU A 725 -5.28 -24.95 32.47
CA GLU A 725 -5.74 -25.93 33.46
C GLU A 725 -7.03 -25.46 34.16
N THR A 726 -7.09 -24.17 34.50
CA THR A 726 -8.27 -23.49 35.03
C THR A 726 -8.38 -22.11 34.40
N LEU A 727 -9.58 -21.72 33.95
CA LEU A 727 -9.89 -20.39 33.42
C LEU A 727 -11.02 -19.75 34.23
N ASP A 728 -10.76 -18.60 34.83
CA ASP A 728 -11.80 -17.84 35.50
C ASP A 728 -12.61 -17.04 34.48
N LEU A 729 -13.93 -17.02 34.66
CA LEU A 729 -14.87 -16.35 33.75
C LEU A 729 -15.80 -15.43 34.54
N LEU A 730 -15.82 -14.15 34.17
CA LEU A 730 -16.86 -13.23 34.58
C LEU A 730 -17.72 -12.87 33.37
N THR A 731 -19.00 -13.20 33.41
CA THR A 731 -19.94 -12.94 32.31
C THR A 731 -21.36 -12.71 32.84
N ASP A 732 -22.15 -11.93 32.10
CA ASP A 732 -23.59 -11.77 32.30
C ASP A 732 -24.41 -12.69 31.38
N ASP A 733 -23.73 -13.48 30.53
CA ASP A 733 -24.35 -14.40 29.56
C ASP A 733 -23.51 -15.68 29.42
N PRO A 734 -23.72 -16.67 30.32
CA PRO A 734 -22.96 -17.92 30.33
C PRO A 734 -23.07 -18.71 29.02
N GLN A 735 -24.21 -18.64 28.33
CA GLN A 735 -24.42 -19.36 27.08
C GLN A 735 -23.61 -18.75 25.94
N LEU A 736 -23.59 -17.41 25.83
CA LEU A 736 -22.71 -16.72 24.87
C LEU A 736 -21.23 -17.00 25.17
N ALA A 737 -20.84 -16.99 26.45
CA ALA A 737 -19.47 -17.31 26.85
C ALA A 737 -19.06 -18.75 26.49
N ALA A 738 -19.94 -19.73 26.72
CA ALA A 738 -19.71 -21.12 26.34
C ALA A 738 -19.48 -21.26 24.83
N LEU A 739 -20.25 -20.53 24.02
CA LEU A 739 -20.11 -20.54 22.57
C LEU A 739 -18.81 -19.87 22.10
N ASP A 740 -18.42 -18.75 22.70
CA ASP A 740 -17.15 -18.08 22.40
C ASP A 740 -15.95 -19.00 22.70
N LEU A 741 -15.96 -19.66 23.86
CA LEU A 741 -14.94 -20.62 24.26
C LEU A 741 -14.91 -21.86 23.36
N TRP A 742 -16.08 -22.38 22.98
CA TRP A 742 -16.16 -23.51 22.05
C TRP A 742 -15.60 -23.16 20.67
N LEU A 743 -15.88 -21.96 20.15
CA LEU A 743 -15.34 -21.51 18.87
C LEU A 743 -13.83 -21.26 18.93
N LYS A 744 -13.32 -20.81 20.07
CA LYS A 744 -11.88 -20.70 20.31
C LYS A 744 -11.18 -22.05 20.33
N ALA A 745 -11.79 -23.07 20.94
CA ALA A 745 -11.32 -24.44 20.86
C ALA A 745 -11.49 -25.07 19.46
N ASN A 746 -12.45 -24.57 18.67
CA ASN A 746 -12.79 -25.08 17.33
C ASN A 746 -12.66 -23.98 16.26
N PRO A 747 -11.47 -23.39 16.04
CA PRO A 747 -11.33 -22.18 15.24
C PRO A 747 -11.74 -22.38 13.77
N LYS A 748 -11.76 -23.62 13.28
CA LYS A 748 -12.21 -23.98 11.93
C LYS A 748 -13.73 -23.94 11.74
N GLN A 749 -14.50 -23.66 12.79
CA GLN A 749 -15.97 -23.60 12.75
C GLN A 749 -16.53 -22.18 12.72
N PHE A 750 -15.66 -21.16 12.80
CA PHE A 750 -16.03 -19.77 12.57
C PHE A 750 -15.57 -19.31 11.19
N PHE A 751 -16.40 -18.60 10.45
CA PHE A 751 -16.10 -18.17 9.09
C PHE A 751 -16.43 -16.70 8.90
N GLY A 752 -15.44 -15.91 8.51
CA GLY A 752 -15.60 -14.48 8.26
C GLY A 752 -16.08 -14.16 6.82
N PRO A 753 -16.55 -12.94 6.57
CA PRO A 753 -16.90 -12.45 5.25
C PRO A 753 -15.79 -12.56 4.22
N SER A 754 -16.15 -12.91 2.99
CA SER A 754 -15.20 -12.99 1.87
C SER A 754 -14.61 -11.62 1.51
N SER A 755 -13.31 -11.47 1.65
CA SER A 755 -12.57 -10.23 1.32
C SER A 755 -12.48 -9.89 -0.16
N ASN A 756 -12.88 -10.81 -1.05
CA ASN A 756 -12.75 -10.65 -2.49
C ASN A 756 -13.53 -9.46 -3.07
N ILE A 757 -14.55 -8.95 -2.35
CA ILE A 757 -15.40 -7.83 -2.81
C ILE A 757 -15.02 -6.48 -2.20
N PHE A 758 -14.17 -6.45 -1.16
CA PHE A 758 -13.89 -5.23 -0.39
C PHE A 758 -13.35 -4.08 -1.26
N ALA A 759 -12.60 -4.40 -2.30
CA ALA A 759 -12.04 -3.42 -3.23
C ALA A 759 -13.06 -2.78 -4.18
N PHE A 760 -14.27 -3.35 -4.29
CA PHE A 760 -15.24 -3.09 -5.35
C PHE A 760 -16.57 -2.56 -4.85
N ASN A 761 -16.94 -2.87 -3.60
CA ASN A 761 -18.22 -2.49 -3.02
C ASN A 761 -18.03 -1.42 -1.93
N PRO A 762 -18.56 -0.18 -2.10
CA PRO A 762 -18.52 0.84 -1.06
C PRO A 762 -19.37 0.48 0.17
N ASP A 763 -20.39 -0.37 0.01
CA ASP A 763 -21.33 -0.72 1.06
C ASP A 763 -20.88 -1.94 1.89
N VAL A 764 -19.63 -2.41 1.70
CA VAL A 764 -18.99 -3.45 2.53
C VAL A 764 -17.68 -2.91 3.07
N ILE A 765 -17.71 -2.47 4.34
CA ILE A 765 -16.59 -1.78 4.97
C ILE A 765 -15.85 -2.75 5.90
N PRO A 766 -14.65 -3.21 5.55
CA PRO A 766 -13.90 -4.09 6.44
C PRO A 766 -13.32 -3.32 7.64
N SER A 767 -13.28 -3.94 8.81
CA SER A 767 -12.66 -3.38 10.03
C SER A 767 -11.20 -2.99 9.82
N SER A 768 -10.51 -3.66 8.88
CA SER A 768 -9.12 -3.37 8.50
C SER A 768 -8.90 -1.95 7.97
N TYR A 769 -9.92 -1.29 7.42
CA TYR A 769 -9.85 0.12 7.01
C TYR A 769 -9.45 1.03 8.20
N TYR A 770 -9.89 0.65 9.41
CA TYR A 770 -9.61 1.35 10.66
C TYR A 770 -8.35 0.87 11.39
N LEU A 771 -7.65 -0.15 10.86
CA LEU A 771 -6.40 -0.68 11.44
C LEU A 771 -5.14 -0.08 10.79
N SER A 772 -5.32 0.89 9.89
CA SER A 772 -4.29 1.41 8.99
C SER A 772 -4.14 2.94 9.11
N PRO A 773 -3.90 3.56 10.29
CA PRO A 773 -3.19 3.14 11.52
C PRO A 773 -4.08 3.01 12.79
N MET A 774 -3.52 2.60 13.95
CA MET A 774 -4.27 2.37 15.20
C MET A 774 -5.16 3.56 15.61
N PHE A 775 -4.75 4.79 15.33
CA PHE A 775 -5.57 5.97 15.64
C PHE A 775 -6.94 5.99 14.96
N ARG A 776 -7.09 5.30 13.82
CA ARG A 776 -8.40 5.14 13.18
C ARG A 776 -9.35 4.26 14.00
N LEU A 777 -8.85 3.44 14.93
CA LEU A 777 -9.71 2.73 15.89
C LEU A 777 -10.52 3.71 16.74
N PHE A 778 -10.01 4.92 16.99
CA PHE A 778 -10.77 5.95 17.71
C PHE A 778 -11.93 6.52 16.87
N GLN A 779 -11.90 6.36 15.54
CA GLN A 779 -13.05 6.73 14.70
C GLN A 779 -14.28 5.87 15.01
N PHE A 780 -14.10 4.64 15.50
CA PHE A 780 -15.21 3.81 15.95
C PHE A 780 -15.98 4.43 17.12
N PHE A 781 -15.37 5.36 17.86
CA PHE A 781 -16.00 6.11 18.95
C PHE A 781 -16.58 7.45 18.50
N SER A 782 -16.58 7.74 17.21
CA SER A 782 -17.09 9.00 16.66
C SER A 782 -18.26 8.76 15.71
N ASP A 783 -19.14 9.74 15.64
CA ASP A 783 -20.16 9.92 14.61
C ASP A 783 -19.65 10.75 13.42
N SER A 784 -18.33 10.95 13.33
CA SER A 784 -17.72 11.78 12.31
C SER A 784 -17.89 11.16 10.92
N LYS A 785 -17.75 11.98 9.87
CA LYS A 785 -17.76 11.52 8.47
C LYS A 785 -16.72 10.44 8.14
N TRP A 786 -15.74 10.22 9.02
CA TRP A 786 -14.71 9.18 8.88
C TRP A 786 -15.16 7.82 9.41
N ASN A 787 -16.17 7.78 10.29
CA ASN A 787 -16.84 6.54 10.65
C ASN A 787 -17.83 6.13 9.55
N ARG A 788 -17.32 5.35 8.59
CA ARG A 788 -18.10 4.80 7.48
C ARG A 788 -19.11 3.74 7.90
N LEU A 789 -18.96 3.09 9.06
CA LEU A 789 -19.89 2.05 9.51
C LEU A 789 -21.29 2.58 9.81
N ASN A 790 -21.45 3.89 10.03
CA ASN A 790 -22.68 4.51 10.55
C ASN A 790 -23.13 3.93 11.90
N LEU A 791 -22.19 3.30 12.64
CA LEU A 791 -22.39 2.68 13.94
C LEU A 791 -21.15 2.96 14.80
N ILE A 792 -21.36 3.32 16.07
CA ILE A 792 -20.28 3.44 17.07
C ILE A 792 -20.02 2.05 17.68
N THR A 793 -18.76 1.66 17.82
CA THR A 793 -18.39 0.34 18.36
C THR A 793 -17.08 0.42 19.16
N PRO A 794 -16.85 -0.41 20.18
CA PRO A 794 -15.63 -0.39 20.98
C PRO A 794 -14.41 -1.02 20.27
N GLY A 795 -14.18 -0.66 19.00
CA GLY A 795 -13.08 -1.21 18.22
C GLY A 795 -13.27 -2.70 17.91
N LEU A 796 -12.25 -3.50 18.20
CA LEU A 796 -12.27 -4.96 18.00
C LEU A 796 -12.74 -5.74 19.24
N TYR A 797 -13.13 -5.04 20.31
CA TYR A 797 -13.54 -5.65 21.57
C TYR A 797 -14.67 -6.66 21.36
N GLY A 798 -14.52 -7.85 21.95
CA GLY A 798 -15.52 -8.92 21.88
C GLY A 798 -15.61 -9.66 20.54
N THR A 799 -14.73 -9.38 19.58
CA THR A 799 -14.63 -10.21 18.36
C THR A 799 -13.86 -11.50 18.64
N ILE A 800 -14.17 -12.59 17.94
CA ILE A 800 -13.49 -13.91 17.96
C ILE A 800 -12.21 -13.89 17.14
N ARG A 801 -12.19 -13.15 16.02
CA ARG A 801 -11.07 -13.13 15.05
C ARG A 801 -10.48 -11.74 14.77
N GLY A 802 -10.84 -10.70 15.52
CA GLY A 802 -10.32 -9.35 15.29
C GLY A 802 -10.71 -8.73 13.95
N SER A 803 -11.69 -9.30 13.25
CA SER A 803 -12.10 -8.85 11.92
C SER A 803 -13.63 -8.94 11.76
N PHE A 804 -14.19 -7.92 11.12
CA PHE A 804 -15.62 -7.84 10.80
C PHE A 804 -15.85 -6.94 9.59
N ILE A 805 -17.07 -6.91 9.07
CA ILE A 805 -17.52 -5.92 8.09
C ILE A 805 -18.67 -5.07 8.65
N GLY A 806 -18.71 -3.80 8.28
CA GLY A 806 -19.90 -2.98 8.32
C GLY A 806 -20.66 -3.03 7.01
N VAL A 807 -21.97 -3.06 7.11
CA VAL A 807 -22.91 -3.07 6.00
C VAL A 807 -23.93 -1.94 6.24
N PRO A 808 -23.57 -0.68 5.89
CA PRO A 808 -24.34 0.50 6.27
C PRO A 808 -25.64 0.66 5.48
N ARG A 809 -25.81 -0.05 4.35
CA ARG A 809 -26.93 0.07 3.41
C ARG A 809 -27.30 -1.28 2.80
N ALA A 810 -28.36 -1.33 2.02
CA ALA A 810 -28.79 -2.53 1.33
C ALA A 810 -27.70 -3.02 0.37
N THR A 811 -27.23 -4.25 0.53
CA THR A 811 -26.18 -4.84 -0.30
C THR A 811 -26.08 -6.35 -0.07
N GLN A 812 -25.30 -7.02 -0.93
CA GLN A 812 -25.03 -8.45 -0.80
C GLN A 812 -23.57 -8.71 -0.37
N PHE A 813 -23.41 -9.63 0.57
CA PHE A 813 -22.11 -10.21 0.93
C PHE A 813 -22.21 -11.73 1.04
N ARG A 814 -21.08 -12.42 1.24
CA ARG A 814 -21.05 -13.88 1.30
C ARG A 814 -19.99 -14.39 2.26
N ILE A 815 -20.27 -15.53 2.85
CA ILE A 815 -19.36 -16.25 3.74
C ILE A 815 -19.17 -17.67 3.21
N GLU A 816 -17.91 -18.08 3.04
CA GLU A 816 -17.55 -19.44 2.63
C GLU A 816 -17.28 -20.26 3.89
N ALA A 817 -18.17 -21.21 4.17
CA ALA A 817 -18.08 -22.11 5.31
C ALA A 817 -17.63 -23.51 4.88
N LYS A 818 -16.79 -24.15 5.68
CA LYS A 818 -16.28 -25.50 5.41
C LYS A 818 -16.81 -26.47 6.46
N PHE A 819 -17.55 -27.46 6.00
CA PHE A 819 -18.12 -28.52 6.83
C PHE A 819 -17.14 -29.70 6.88
N PRO A 820 -16.73 -30.14 8.09
CA PRO A 820 -15.74 -31.21 8.21
C PRO A 820 -16.29 -32.58 7.82
N GLN A 821 -17.56 -32.84 8.14
CA GLN A 821 -18.26 -34.09 7.91
C GLN A 821 -19.68 -33.80 7.43
N GLU A 822 -20.36 -34.85 6.96
CA GLU A 822 -21.79 -34.76 6.67
C GLU A 822 -22.57 -34.78 7.99
N GLY A 823 -23.56 -33.89 8.12
CA GLY A 823 -24.37 -33.81 9.33
C GLY A 823 -25.28 -32.60 9.36
N ARG A 824 -26.03 -32.47 10.47
CA ARG A 824 -26.88 -31.33 10.77
C ARG A 824 -26.11 -30.31 11.60
N TYR A 825 -26.11 -29.07 11.13
CA TYR A 825 -25.38 -27.97 11.77
C TYR A 825 -26.32 -26.80 12.05
N ARG A 826 -26.14 -26.17 13.21
CA ARG A 826 -26.72 -24.88 13.57
C ARG A 826 -25.91 -23.76 12.93
N VAL A 827 -26.60 -22.82 12.28
CA VAL A 827 -25.96 -21.66 11.63
C VAL A 827 -26.24 -20.43 12.48
N LEU A 828 -25.19 -19.86 13.08
CA LEU A 828 -25.29 -18.69 13.94
C LEU A 828 -24.54 -17.51 13.32
N LEU A 829 -25.22 -16.39 13.07
CA LEU A 829 -24.56 -15.16 12.63
C LEU A 829 -24.09 -14.37 13.85
N ARG A 830 -22.79 -14.06 13.92
CA ARG A 830 -22.24 -13.19 14.96
C ARG A 830 -22.12 -11.76 14.47
N GLY A 831 -22.65 -10.80 15.23
CA GLY A 831 -22.58 -9.39 14.86
C GLY A 831 -23.39 -8.46 15.76
N ALA A 832 -23.68 -7.26 15.25
CA ALA A 832 -24.54 -6.28 15.91
C ALA A 832 -25.53 -5.71 14.88
N ALA A 833 -26.83 -5.93 15.12
CA ALA A 833 -27.91 -5.59 14.19
C ALA A 833 -28.81 -4.51 14.80
N THR A 834 -29.05 -3.44 14.06
CA THR A 834 -29.86 -2.30 14.52
C THR A 834 -31.35 -2.60 14.39
N ASP A 835 -31.77 -2.97 13.19
CA ASP A 835 -33.03 -3.62 12.81
C ASP A 835 -32.89 -3.93 11.31
N ASN A 836 -32.52 -5.17 10.98
CA ASN A 836 -32.09 -5.52 9.63
C ASN A 836 -32.90 -6.69 9.07
N LEU A 837 -33.27 -6.58 7.79
CA LEU A 837 -33.91 -7.66 7.03
C LEU A 837 -32.86 -8.33 6.14
N LEU A 838 -32.65 -9.62 6.39
CA LEU A 838 -31.65 -10.41 5.69
C LEU A 838 -32.29 -11.65 5.08
N ARG A 839 -32.07 -11.82 3.77
CA ARG A 839 -32.32 -13.09 3.09
C ARG A 839 -31.01 -13.84 2.94
N VAL A 840 -30.94 -15.03 3.53
CA VAL A 840 -29.74 -15.87 3.54
C VAL A 840 -29.99 -17.10 2.67
N GLN A 841 -29.08 -17.36 1.73
CA GLN A 841 -29.21 -18.47 0.78
C GLN A 841 -27.90 -19.26 0.64
N ALA A 842 -27.98 -20.58 0.71
CA ALA A 842 -26.90 -21.48 0.30
C ALA A 842 -27.46 -22.56 -0.63
N LYS A 843 -27.50 -22.26 -1.94
CA LYS A 843 -28.11 -23.10 -2.99
C LYS A 843 -27.66 -24.56 -2.98
N LYS A 844 -26.36 -24.80 -2.78
CA LYS A 844 -25.79 -26.16 -2.75
C LYS A 844 -26.22 -26.98 -1.53
N ALA A 845 -26.65 -26.31 -0.46
CA ALA A 845 -27.14 -26.94 0.76
C ALA A 845 -28.68 -26.91 0.85
N GLY A 846 -29.38 -26.42 -0.19
CA GLY A 846 -30.84 -26.28 -0.16
C GLY A 846 -31.36 -25.36 0.96
N TYR A 847 -30.51 -24.46 1.45
CA TYR A 847 -30.81 -23.61 2.59
C TYR A 847 -31.22 -22.22 2.14
N GLU A 848 -32.39 -21.77 2.59
CA GLU A 848 -32.90 -20.43 2.34
C GLU A 848 -33.75 -19.99 3.53
N VAL A 849 -33.41 -18.84 4.11
CA VAL A 849 -34.15 -18.25 5.22
C VAL A 849 -34.24 -16.74 5.03
N GLU A 850 -35.33 -16.15 5.48
CA GLU A 850 -35.47 -14.71 5.64
C GLU A 850 -35.62 -14.44 7.13
N VAL A 851 -34.80 -13.53 7.64
CA VAL A 851 -34.70 -13.26 9.08
C VAL A 851 -34.69 -11.76 9.33
N GLU A 852 -35.33 -11.39 10.43
CA GLU A 852 -35.25 -10.04 10.98
C GLU A 852 -34.28 -10.07 12.17
N LEU A 853 -33.22 -9.27 12.09
CA LEU A 853 -32.18 -9.23 13.10
C LEU A 853 -32.27 -7.94 13.89
N ARG A 854 -32.42 -8.07 15.22
CA ARG A 854 -32.36 -6.96 16.16
C ARG A 854 -31.53 -7.37 17.37
N SER A 855 -30.45 -6.64 17.64
CA SER A 855 -29.65 -6.87 18.84
C SER A 855 -30.49 -6.63 20.10
N PRO A 856 -30.35 -7.48 21.14
CA PRO A 856 -31.11 -7.35 22.37
C PRO A 856 -30.71 -6.09 23.16
N ALA A 857 -31.59 -5.67 24.07
CA ALA A 857 -31.30 -4.58 24.99
C ALA A 857 -30.01 -4.87 25.79
N GLY A 858 -29.13 -3.87 25.91
CA GLY A 858 -27.82 -4.02 26.55
C GLY A 858 -26.68 -4.45 25.63
N ALA A 859 -26.96 -5.08 24.48
CA ALA A 859 -25.96 -5.38 23.45
C ALA A 859 -25.81 -4.23 22.44
N LEU A 860 -26.89 -3.52 22.12
CA LEU A 860 -26.87 -2.33 21.26
C LEU A 860 -27.83 -1.27 21.81
N GLY A 861 -27.37 -0.01 21.87
CA GLY A 861 -28.18 1.13 22.30
C GLY A 861 -28.26 2.22 21.24
N PHE A 862 -29.33 3.00 21.23
CA PHE A 862 -29.56 4.10 20.28
C PHE A 862 -29.54 5.43 21.00
N TYR A 863 -28.91 6.44 20.43
CA TYR A 863 -28.75 7.74 21.07
C TYR A 863 -28.95 8.87 20.06
N ASP A 864 -29.44 10.01 20.54
CA ASP A 864 -29.45 11.26 19.77
C ASP A 864 -28.01 11.72 19.53
N GLN A 865 -27.67 11.95 18.26
CA GLN A 865 -26.33 12.33 17.83
C GLN A 865 -25.83 13.62 18.51
N ARG A 866 -26.72 14.56 18.85
CA ARG A 866 -26.38 15.84 19.50
C ARG A 866 -25.96 15.67 20.95
N THR A 867 -26.41 14.59 21.60
CA THR A 867 -26.19 14.37 23.04
C THR A 867 -25.31 13.16 23.33
N VAL A 868 -24.96 12.34 22.33
CA VAL A 868 -24.25 11.07 22.51
C VAL A 868 -22.89 11.18 23.22
N PHE A 869 -22.23 12.34 23.14
CA PHE A 869 -20.95 12.60 23.83
C PHE A 869 -21.09 13.38 25.13
N THR A 870 -22.32 13.62 25.60
CA THR A 870 -22.57 14.33 26.85
C THR A 870 -22.71 13.37 28.04
N PRO A 871 -22.31 13.77 29.27
CA PRO A 871 -22.40 12.91 30.46
C PRO A 871 -23.83 12.44 30.80
N GLY A 872 -24.86 13.19 30.40
CA GLY A 872 -26.26 12.92 30.71
C GLY A 872 -27.02 12.15 29.62
N ARG A 873 -26.34 11.61 28.60
CA ARG A 873 -26.98 10.90 27.48
C ARG A 873 -27.87 9.76 27.97
N ARG A 874 -29.03 9.59 27.34
CA ARG A 874 -29.96 8.48 27.61
C ARG A 874 -30.22 7.70 26.33
N PRO A 875 -30.34 6.36 26.41
CA PRO A 875 -30.73 5.58 25.26
C PRO A 875 -32.16 5.95 24.86
N LEU A 876 -32.39 6.07 23.56
CA LEU A 876 -33.70 6.23 22.95
C LEU A 876 -34.41 4.88 22.93
N ASP A 877 -35.70 4.89 23.26
CA ASP A 877 -36.56 3.74 23.03
C ASP A 877 -36.95 3.68 21.55
N ILE A 878 -36.32 2.77 20.82
CA ILE A 878 -36.58 2.61 19.39
C ILE A 878 -37.66 1.58 19.06
N SER A 879 -38.32 1.01 20.07
CA SER A 879 -39.43 0.05 19.85
C SER A 879 -40.60 0.67 19.08
N GLN A 880 -40.72 2.00 19.12
CA GLN A 880 -41.78 2.79 18.50
C GLN A 880 -41.53 3.10 17.02
N TYR A 881 -40.31 2.89 16.51
CA TYR A 881 -39.94 3.21 15.14
C TYR A 881 -39.96 1.96 14.28
N THR A 882 -40.47 2.10 13.07
CA THR A 882 -40.36 1.08 12.02
C THR A 882 -38.94 1.03 11.47
N ARG A 883 -38.55 -0.11 10.87
CA ARG A 883 -37.27 -0.29 10.17
C ARG A 883 -36.96 0.84 9.18
N ALA A 884 -37.96 1.26 8.40
CA ALA A 884 -37.83 2.30 7.40
C ALA A 884 -37.65 3.70 8.01
N GLU A 885 -38.26 3.97 9.16
CA GLU A 885 -38.05 5.23 9.89
C GLU A 885 -36.66 5.28 10.50
N LEU A 886 -36.20 4.19 11.13
CA LEU A 886 -34.82 4.08 11.61
C LEU A 886 -33.81 4.34 10.49
N GLY A 887 -34.07 3.83 9.28
CA GLY A 887 -33.19 3.99 8.13
C GLY A 887 -33.12 5.42 7.59
N ARG A 888 -34.15 6.24 7.88
CA ARG A 888 -34.14 7.68 7.57
C ARG A 888 -33.41 8.50 8.64
N LEU A 889 -33.51 8.06 9.90
CA LEU A 889 -32.90 8.75 11.04
C LEU A 889 -31.40 8.43 11.18
N MET A 890 -30.95 7.26 10.73
CA MET A 890 -29.54 6.87 10.75
C MET A 890 -28.87 7.14 9.39
N PRO A 891 -27.64 7.69 9.35
CA PRO A 891 -26.78 8.09 10.47
C PRO A 891 -26.96 9.54 10.95
N GLY A 892 -27.99 10.26 10.51
CA GLY A 892 -28.02 11.74 10.61
C GLY A 892 -28.61 12.35 11.89
N GLU A 893 -29.50 11.64 12.58
CA GLU A 893 -30.16 12.12 13.82
C GLU A 893 -29.93 11.15 14.97
N ILE A 894 -29.97 9.85 14.67
CA ILE A 894 -29.75 8.77 15.63
C ILE A 894 -28.46 8.04 15.28
N VAL A 895 -27.70 7.68 16.31
CA VAL A 895 -26.54 6.79 16.19
C VAL A 895 -26.73 5.54 17.05
N GLY A 896 -26.43 4.38 16.47
CA GLY A 896 -26.38 3.12 17.20
C GLY A 896 -24.99 2.92 17.83
N ILE A 897 -24.95 2.43 19.06
CA ILE A 897 -23.73 2.07 19.79
C ILE A 897 -23.77 0.56 20.07
N ASN A 898 -22.88 -0.17 19.41
CA ASN A 898 -22.60 -1.58 19.72
C ASN A 898 -21.85 -1.66 21.05
N LEU A 899 -22.38 -2.42 22.02
CA LEU A 899 -21.77 -2.67 23.32
C LEU A 899 -21.20 -4.10 23.42
N ARG A 900 -21.73 -5.04 22.63
CA ARG A 900 -21.28 -6.44 22.52
C ARG A 900 -21.83 -7.09 21.25
N ASN A 901 -21.01 -7.89 20.58
CA ASN A 901 -21.48 -8.77 19.50
C ASN A 901 -22.34 -9.91 20.08
N VAL A 902 -23.40 -10.30 19.37
CA VAL A 902 -24.31 -11.38 19.75
C VAL A 902 -24.43 -12.42 18.64
N TYR A 903 -24.94 -13.60 18.98
CA TYR A 903 -25.28 -14.64 18.02
C TYR A 903 -26.76 -14.60 17.67
N PHE A 904 -27.06 -14.49 16.37
CA PHE A 904 -28.39 -14.64 15.81
C PHE A 904 -28.54 -16.04 15.25
N ASP A 905 -29.53 -16.79 15.73
CA ASP A 905 -29.84 -18.13 15.22
C ASP A 905 -30.55 -18.02 13.86
N LEU A 906 -29.91 -18.55 12.81
CA LEU A 906 -30.46 -18.61 11.46
C LEU A 906 -31.11 -19.97 11.16
N GLY A 907 -31.21 -20.85 12.16
CA GLY A 907 -31.74 -22.20 12.04
C GLY A 907 -30.68 -23.24 11.69
N THR A 908 -31.14 -24.40 11.24
CA THR A 908 -30.28 -25.56 10.96
C THR A 908 -30.15 -25.85 9.48
N VAL A 909 -28.97 -26.33 9.07
CA VAL A 909 -28.68 -26.78 7.71
C VAL A 909 -28.17 -28.22 7.72
N GLU A 910 -28.67 -29.05 6.80
CA GLU A 910 -28.07 -30.34 6.49
C GLU A 910 -26.99 -30.13 5.44
N ALA A 911 -25.73 -30.37 5.81
CA ALA A 911 -24.59 -30.08 4.96
C ALA A 911 -23.73 -31.33 4.75
N ARG A 912 -23.31 -31.54 3.50
CA ARG A 912 -22.26 -32.51 3.15
C ARG A 912 -20.88 -31.94 3.46
N ALA A 913 -19.92 -32.82 3.71
CA ALA A 913 -18.53 -32.44 3.89
C ALA A 913 -18.00 -31.62 2.70
N GLY A 914 -17.31 -30.52 2.97
CA GLY A 914 -16.76 -29.61 1.96
C GLY A 914 -17.13 -28.15 2.16
N ALA A 915 -16.78 -27.31 1.19
CA ALA A 915 -17.06 -25.88 1.23
C ALA A 915 -18.45 -25.55 0.66
N GLN A 916 -19.22 -24.76 1.42
CA GLN A 916 -20.49 -24.18 1.01
C GLN A 916 -20.40 -22.65 1.09
N THR A 917 -21.17 -21.97 0.26
CA THR A 917 -21.21 -20.51 0.23
C THR A 917 -22.59 -20.04 0.64
N PHE A 918 -22.64 -19.25 1.71
CA PHE A 918 -23.84 -18.55 2.18
C PHE A 918 -23.82 -17.14 1.62
N PHE A 919 -24.86 -16.77 0.87
CA PHE A 919 -25.10 -15.43 0.38
C PHE A 919 -26.08 -14.73 1.32
N PHE A 920 -25.71 -13.54 1.76
CA PHE A 920 -26.51 -12.69 2.64
C PHE A 920 -26.91 -11.47 1.82
N ASP A 921 -28.20 -11.32 1.61
CA ASP A 921 -28.81 -10.19 0.91
C ASP A 921 -29.53 -9.31 1.93
N LYS A 922 -28.91 -8.17 2.26
CA LYS A 922 -29.46 -7.19 3.19
C LYS A 922 -30.34 -6.22 2.42
N GLN A 923 -31.61 -6.12 2.82
CA GLN A 923 -32.64 -5.42 2.04
C GLN A 923 -32.98 -4.01 2.55
N ASP A 924 -32.48 -3.62 3.71
CA ASP A 924 -32.75 -2.34 4.37
C ASP A 924 -31.55 -1.37 4.35
N ASP A 925 -31.78 -0.12 4.76
CA ASP A 925 -30.75 0.92 4.86
C ASP A 925 -30.19 1.14 6.29
N ASN A 926 -30.56 0.29 7.26
CA ASN A 926 -30.05 0.39 8.63
C ASN A 926 -28.65 -0.20 8.76
N PRO A 927 -27.72 0.36 9.55
CA PRO A 927 -26.38 -0.21 9.68
C PRO A 927 -26.36 -1.60 10.34
N LEU A 928 -25.61 -2.53 9.75
CA LEU A 928 -25.36 -3.88 10.29
C LEU A 928 -23.86 -4.12 10.43
N LEU A 929 -23.43 -4.66 11.58
CA LEU A 929 -22.08 -5.17 11.76
C LEU A 929 -22.11 -6.70 11.71
N VAL A 930 -21.28 -7.29 10.85
CA VAL A 930 -21.16 -8.75 10.70
C VAL A 930 -19.73 -9.19 10.93
N GLU A 931 -19.52 -9.99 11.95
CA GLU A 931 -18.22 -10.60 12.23
C GLU A 931 -18.00 -11.86 11.39
N GLY A 932 -19.02 -12.72 11.34
CA GLY A 932 -18.96 -13.99 10.63
C GLY A 932 -20.12 -14.92 11.00
N ILE A 933 -20.07 -16.15 10.51
CA ILE A 933 -20.96 -17.22 10.97
C ILE A 933 -20.19 -18.29 11.74
N ALA A 934 -20.81 -18.77 12.81
CA ALA A 934 -20.44 -20.00 13.47
C ALA A 934 -21.28 -21.15 12.91
N ILE A 935 -20.61 -22.26 12.60
CA ILE A 935 -21.22 -23.50 12.14
C ILE A 935 -20.98 -24.55 13.21
N VAL A 936 -21.99 -24.82 14.03
CA VAL A 936 -21.87 -25.70 15.19
C VAL A 936 -22.65 -26.98 14.90
N PRO A 937 -22.08 -28.19 15.09
CA PRO A 937 -22.86 -29.42 15.01
C PRO A 937 -24.09 -29.31 15.93
N GLU A 938 -25.26 -29.71 15.46
CA GLU A 938 -26.51 -29.50 16.21
C GLU A 938 -26.46 -30.11 17.62
N GLU A 939 -25.98 -31.35 17.71
CA GLU A 939 -25.79 -32.08 18.97
C GLU A 939 -24.81 -31.36 19.92
N ALA A 940 -23.76 -30.73 19.37
CA ALA A 940 -22.81 -29.96 20.16
C ALA A 940 -23.39 -28.64 20.65
N TYR A 941 -24.30 -28.03 19.87
CA TYR A 941 -24.99 -26.80 20.24
C TYR A 941 -26.04 -27.03 21.33
N GLU A 942 -26.84 -28.10 21.21
CA GLU A 942 -27.87 -28.46 22.20
C GLU A 942 -27.27 -28.83 23.57
N ASN A 943 -26.08 -29.45 23.57
CA ASN A 943 -25.37 -29.85 24.79
C ASN A 943 -24.32 -28.83 25.26
N LEU A 944 -24.31 -27.62 24.68
CA LEU A 944 -23.27 -26.64 24.93
C LEU A 944 -23.35 -26.09 26.35
N THR A 945 -22.34 -26.40 27.15
CA THR A 945 -22.16 -25.88 28.51
C THR A 945 -20.77 -25.26 28.66
N LEU A 946 -20.56 -24.53 29.76
CA LEU A 946 -19.22 -24.06 30.10
C LEU A 946 -18.27 -25.25 30.26
N PRO A 947 -17.05 -25.20 29.69
CA PRO A 947 -16.07 -26.26 29.86
C PRO A 947 -15.77 -26.55 31.34
N ALA A 948 -15.47 -27.80 31.68
CA ALA A 948 -15.25 -28.23 33.06
C ALA A 948 -14.07 -27.52 33.75
N ASN A 949 -13.09 -27.03 32.99
CA ASN A 949 -11.96 -26.26 33.48
C ASN A 949 -12.27 -24.75 33.65
N VAL A 950 -13.51 -24.32 33.39
CA VAL A 950 -13.90 -22.91 33.52
C VAL A 950 -14.65 -22.70 34.83
N ARG A 951 -14.12 -21.80 35.66
CA ARG A 951 -14.75 -21.41 36.92
C ARG A 951 -15.52 -20.11 36.72
N LEU A 952 -16.84 -20.18 36.83
CA LEU A 952 -17.71 -19.00 36.76
C LEU A 952 -17.58 -18.19 38.05
N ILE A 953 -17.42 -16.88 37.90
CA ILE A 953 -17.37 -15.92 39.00
C ILE A 953 -18.68 -15.14 39.02
N ASP A 954 -19.39 -15.19 40.16
CA ASP A 954 -20.75 -14.66 40.29
C ASP A 954 -20.82 -13.13 40.19
N SER A 955 -19.77 -12.41 40.59
CA SER A 955 -19.74 -10.96 40.54
C SER A 955 -18.32 -10.41 40.45
N ALA A 956 -18.20 -9.16 39.96
CA ALA A 956 -16.92 -8.44 39.96
C ALA A 956 -16.34 -8.24 41.37
N ASP A 957 -17.18 -8.26 42.41
CA ASP A 957 -16.75 -8.08 43.80
C ASP A 957 -16.13 -9.37 44.38
N ALA A 958 -16.44 -10.54 43.80
CA ALA A 958 -15.85 -11.82 44.18
C ALA A 958 -14.43 -12.03 43.62
N LEU A 959 -14.00 -11.23 42.65
CA LEU A 959 -12.61 -11.20 42.20
C LEU A 959 -11.76 -10.62 43.33
N SER A 960 -10.94 -11.38 44.03
CA SER A 960 -10.00 -10.82 45.01
C SER A 960 -8.57 -11.20 44.64
N CYS A 961 -7.66 -10.28 44.93
CA CYS A 961 -6.28 -10.65 45.16
C CYS A 961 -6.22 -11.21 46.58
N PRO A 962 -5.60 -12.38 46.81
CA PRO A 962 -5.26 -12.79 48.17
C PRO A 962 -4.47 -11.65 48.83
N ASP A 963 -4.83 -11.26 50.06
CA ASP A 963 -4.03 -10.30 50.83
C ASP A 963 -2.58 -10.82 50.85
N GLU A 964 -1.62 -9.96 50.48
CA GLU A 964 -0.19 -10.30 50.60
C GLU A 964 0.10 -10.73 52.05
N PRO A 965 0.88 -11.80 52.28
CA PRO A 965 1.31 -12.17 53.63
C PRO A 965 2.17 -11.09 54.30
#